data_AF-A0A970V264-F1
#
_entry.id   AF-A0A970V264-F1
#
_cell.length_a   1.000
_cell.length_b   1.000
_cell.length_c   1.000
_cell.angle_alpha   90.00
_cell.angle_beta   90.00
_cell.angle_gamma   90.00
#
_symmetry.space_group_name_H-M   'P 1'
#
loop_
_entity.id
_entity.type
_entity.pdbx_description
1 polymer ?
#
loop_
_entity_poly.entity_id
_entity_poly.type
_entity_poly.pdbx_seq_one_letter_code
_entity_poly.pdbx_strand_id
1 'polypeptide(L)'
;VIEDRLARKLPAEKLRVLLINSGGDSRRLPHCSTFGKVFADLPYPIFPGGPASTVFDDLMVSMCSLPERLGAGTAVVSGDTLIAFEPSALRMAPGVTGMACLAPWQLAARRGVYVCPPEGGRVRGYLYRPTREQMEEAHALVGDQALLDTGLLVFDEEATQRLASLAGLVWKEEGPQFAVGMLERPEAAALRVDLYGEICLALLGQGAPASRATQAGRQASQLLTRAFQGLNFSVTVPEPGGFVHVGSTREWLDFCTGEMAESRVYAPQWRALPTRALGAQMAQPRLSSAPVRGEGGLQGAEKPNGSSQNSGAVSLLSSRIAKLTATGRAIIEYCRLPWAETRDRGLLSGVQAGQGISVPAGQAMCGLPLRPATGQPQRWVVQVYGLEDDPQVRLDSGQATFQNRPFAEWLQERGMIPEVVWGTVEPQDRCLWNARLFVPGDPDTTLNWARWLYAPASREEVSRWQALDRVSFEECFRQADQEAMYAFRAQLRAESLAEDLVELSAKEDLSPHAFFYGLGTVAEIAEVTAAFLSRLEYYPPFQRARAYQVLSDLIGDGRLQRICAAETGQPEGELVDDVGELLYHFFHRRLHSAFEAAAFLENLAFEELGAAIASGLPDSPGGKRRVLAPGARAMVCAPVRLDFAGGWSDTPPFCLEHGGTVLNAAILLDGERPIVARGEILS
;
A
#
# COMPACT_ATOMS: atom_id res chain seq x y z
N VAL A 1 0.99 -19.16 -16.40
CA VAL A 1 -0.15 -19.32 -15.44
C VAL A 1 -1.50 -18.84 -16.00
N ILE A 2 -1.57 -17.74 -16.79
CA ILE A 2 -2.78 -17.39 -17.59
C ILE A 2 -2.81 -18.19 -18.91
N GLU A 3 -2.55 -19.49 -18.87
CA GLU A 3 -2.33 -20.25 -20.13
C GLU A 3 -3.43 -21.24 -20.49
N ASP A 4 -4.42 -21.50 -19.64
CA ASP A 4 -5.40 -22.55 -19.97
C ASP A 4 -6.89 -22.21 -19.74
N ARG A 5 -7.22 -21.26 -18.86
CA ARG A 5 -8.64 -20.98 -18.51
C ARG A 5 -9.33 -19.90 -19.36
N LEU A 6 -8.61 -18.85 -19.78
CA LEU A 6 -9.17 -17.71 -20.53
C LEU A 6 -9.09 -17.91 -22.05
N ALA A 7 -7.97 -18.44 -22.53
CA ALA A 7 -7.67 -18.54 -23.95
C ALA A 7 -8.57 -19.54 -24.71
N ARG A 8 -9.22 -20.49 -23.99
CA ARG A 8 -10.17 -21.46 -24.56
C ARG A 8 -11.62 -20.96 -24.63
N LYS A 9 -11.97 -19.82 -23.99
CA LYS A 9 -13.38 -19.42 -23.78
C LYS A 9 -13.84 -18.23 -24.62
N LEU A 10 -12.94 -17.42 -25.20
CA LEU A 10 -13.30 -16.21 -25.95
C LEU A 10 -12.46 -16.08 -27.23
N PRO A 11 -13.06 -15.67 -28.38
CA PRO A 11 -12.31 -15.30 -29.58
C PRO A 11 -11.35 -14.12 -29.28
N ALA A 12 -10.18 -14.09 -29.92
CA ALA A 12 -9.19 -13.01 -29.76
C ALA A 12 -9.81 -11.60 -29.96
N GLU A 13 -10.73 -11.51 -30.92
CA GLU A 13 -11.48 -10.31 -31.33
C GLU A 13 -12.40 -9.74 -30.23
N LYS A 14 -12.53 -10.41 -29.09
CA LYS A 14 -13.37 -9.99 -27.95
C LYS A 14 -12.60 -9.83 -26.64
N LEU A 15 -11.29 -10.12 -26.63
CA LEU A 15 -10.49 -10.04 -25.42
C LEU A 15 -10.05 -8.60 -25.15
N ARG A 16 -10.26 -8.15 -23.92
CA ARG A 16 -9.70 -6.93 -23.35
C ARG A 16 -8.74 -7.34 -22.25
N VAL A 17 -7.46 -7.09 -22.46
CA VAL A 17 -6.40 -7.51 -21.55
C VAL A 17 -5.78 -6.28 -20.90
N LEU A 18 -5.70 -6.27 -19.57
CA LEU A 18 -4.86 -5.33 -18.83
C LEU A 18 -3.62 -6.08 -18.35
N LEU A 19 -2.44 -5.60 -18.76
CA LEU A 19 -1.15 -6.10 -18.32
C LEU A 19 -0.51 -5.05 -17.41
N ILE A 20 -0.41 -5.35 -16.12
CA ILE A 20 0.36 -4.56 -15.17
C ILE A 20 1.75 -5.18 -15.08
N ASN A 21 2.75 -4.47 -15.57
CA ASN A 21 4.13 -4.94 -15.54
C ASN A 21 4.71 -4.72 -14.13
N SER A 22 5.35 -5.72 -13.53
CA SER A 22 5.96 -5.63 -12.19
C SER A 22 7.08 -4.57 -12.08
N GLY A 23 7.52 -4.00 -13.21
CA GLY A 23 8.62 -3.04 -13.28
C GLY A 23 9.99 -3.72 -13.31
N GLY A 24 11.06 -2.93 -13.20
CA GLY A 24 12.43 -3.44 -13.13
C GLY A 24 12.90 -3.81 -11.71
N ASP A 25 14.11 -4.34 -11.59
CA ASP A 25 14.77 -4.79 -10.33
C ASP A 25 14.82 -3.74 -9.20
N SER A 26 14.45 -2.48 -9.46
CA SER A 26 14.31 -1.42 -8.45
C SER A 26 15.56 -1.20 -7.59
N ARG A 27 16.76 -1.37 -8.17
CA ARG A 27 18.05 -1.34 -7.46
C ARG A 27 18.35 -0.04 -6.71
N ARG A 28 17.75 1.08 -7.10
CA ARG A 28 17.85 2.39 -6.41
C ARG A 28 16.84 2.57 -5.26
N LEU A 29 15.97 1.58 -5.06
CA LEU A 29 15.00 1.49 -3.98
C LEU A 29 15.11 0.10 -3.31
N PRO A 30 16.24 -0.20 -2.62
CA PRO A 30 16.55 -1.56 -2.17
C PRO A 30 15.46 -2.24 -1.33
N HIS A 31 14.79 -1.51 -0.43
CA HIS A 31 13.71 -2.06 0.42
C HIS A 31 12.49 -2.59 -0.37
N CYS A 32 12.24 -2.07 -1.57
CA CYS A 32 11.18 -2.54 -2.46
C CYS A 32 11.70 -3.50 -3.54
N SER A 33 13.01 -3.74 -3.63
CA SER A 33 13.59 -4.52 -4.74
C SER A 33 13.10 -5.96 -4.76
N THR A 34 13.02 -6.62 -3.60
CA THR A 34 12.68 -8.04 -3.48
C THR A 34 11.19 -8.34 -3.65
N PHE A 35 10.33 -7.42 -3.23
CA PHE A 35 8.87 -7.59 -3.25
C PHE A 35 8.22 -6.89 -4.46
N GLY A 36 8.91 -5.95 -5.08
CA GLY A 36 8.42 -5.14 -6.20
C GLY A 36 7.75 -3.84 -5.73
N LYS A 37 8.04 -2.75 -6.43
CA LYS A 37 7.44 -1.42 -6.16
C LYS A 37 5.92 -1.41 -6.24
N VAL A 38 5.37 -2.26 -7.11
CA VAL A 38 3.93 -2.34 -7.34
C VAL A 38 3.18 -2.73 -6.07
N PHE A 39 3.83 -3.40 -5.11
CA PHE A 39 3.21 -3.78 -3.84
C PHE A 39 3.77 -3.02 -2.63
N ALA A 40 4.34 -1.84 -2.84
CA ALA A 40 4.74 -0.96 -1.76
C ALA A 40 3.53 -0.22 -1.18
N ASP A 41 3.39 -0.21 0.15
CA ASP A 41 2.32 0.51 0.86
C ASP A 41 2.49 2.02 0.66
N LEU A 42 1.40 2.70 0.35
CA LEU A 42 1.28 4.13 0.20
C LEU A 42 0.89 4.75 1.56
N PRO A 43 1.22 6.02 1.82
CA PRO A 43 1.01 6.65 3.14
C PRO A 43 -0.46 7.02 3.43
N TYR A 44 -1.41 6.39 2.75
CA TYR A 44 -2.83 6.65 2.83
C TYR A 44 -3.63 5.37 2.63
N PRO A 45 -4.83 5.27 3.21
CA PRO A 45 -5.68 4.12 3.03
C PRO A 45 -6.39 4.17 1.67
N ILE A 46 -6.71 3.00 1.12
CA ILE A 46 -7.41 2.87 -0.17
C ILE A 46 -8.85 3.47 -0.12
N PHE A 47 -9.49 3.42 1.04
CA PHE A 47 -10.73 4.14 1.33
C PHE A 47 -10.72 4.66 2.78
N PRO A 48 -11.61 5.58 3.14
CA PRO A 48 -11.76 6.04 4.51
C PRO A 48 -11.74 4.97 5.59
N GLY A 49 -10.70 4.98 6.43
CA GLY A 49 -10.51 3.99 7.49
C GLY A 49 -9.90 2.66 7.02
N GLY A 50 -9.83 2.36 5.74
CA GLY A 50 -9.27 1.10 5.24
C GLY A 50 -7.79 0.86 5.52
N PRO A 51 -7.26 -0.31 5.10
CA PRO A 51 -5.82 -0.54 5.12
C PRO A 51 -5.09 0.45 4.20
N ALA A 52 -3.78 0.58 4.38
CA ALA A 52 -2.92 1.30 3.45
C ALA A 52 -3.13 0.79 2.02
N SER A 53 -3.27 1.71 1.05
CA SER A 53 -3.29 1.38 -0.37
C SER A 53 -1.90 0.92 -0.81
N THR A 54 -1.79 0.06 -1.82
CA THR A 54 -0.53 -0.20 -2.51
C THR A 54 -0.49 0.49 -3.88
N VAL A 55 0.69 0.60 -4.50
CA VAL A 55 0.81 1.08 -5.88
C VAL A 55 -0.10 0.27 -6.83
N PHE A 56 -0.22 -1.03 -6.60
CA PHE A 56 -1.09 -1.94 -7.35
C PHE A 56 -2.56 -1.54 -7.20
N ASP A 57 -3.00 -1.26 -5.99
CA ASP A 57 -4.39 -0.91 -5.71
C ASP A 57 -4.78 0.40 -6.41
N ASP A 58 -3.94 1.43 -6.30
CA ASP A 58 -4.17 2.73 -6.97
C ASP A 58 -4.16 2.58 -8.51
N LEU A 59 -3.25 1.77 -9.04
CA LEU A 59 -3.22 1.43 -10.46
C LEU A 59 -4.52 0.73 -10.87
N MET A 60 -4.95 -0.30 -10.13
CA MET A 60 -6.19 -1.01 -10.41
C MET A 60 -7.38 -0.06 -10.40
N VAL A 61 -7.50 0.82 -9.39
CA VAL A 61 -8.56 1.83 -9.32
C VAL A 61 -8.55 2.74 -10.56
N SER A 62 -7.38 3.20 -10.98
CA SER A 62 -7.24 4.07 -12.17
C SER A 62 -7.53 3.33 -13.48
N MET A 63 -7.25 2.03 -13.54
CA MET A 63 -7.49 1.21 -14.73
C MET A 63 -8.93 0.65 -14.81
N CYS A 64 -9.68 0.57 -13.70
CA CYS A 64 -10.98 -0.11 -13.62
C CYS A 64 -12.03 0.38 -14.63
N SER A 65 -11.97 1.66 -15.03
CA SER A 65 -12.88 2.26 -16.03
C SER A 65 -12.40 2.14 -17.48
N LEU A 66 -11.16 1.70 -17.72
CA LEU A 66 -10.61 1.54 -19.07
C LEU A 66 -11.39 0.54 -19.93
N PRO A 67 -11.84 -0.63 -19.44
CA PRO A 67 -12.52 -1.60 -20.28
C PRO A 67 -13.76 -1.06 -20.99
N GLU A 68 -14.45 -0.07 -20.44
CA GLU A 68 -15.62 0.57 -21.07
C GLU A 68 -15.23 1.49 -22.25
N ARG A 69 -13.97 1.95 -22.29
CA ARG A 69 -13.44 2.87 -23.30
C ARG A 69 -12.65 2.17 -24.39
N LEU A 70 -12.16 0.96 -24.12
CA LEU A 70 -11.28 0.22 -25.02
C LEU A 70 -12.06 -0.77 -25.90
N GLY A 71 -11.66 -0.87 -27.16
CA GLY A 71 -12.02 -1.98 -28.04
C GLY A 71 -11.35 -3.29 -27.58
N ALA A 72 -11.44 -4.34 -28.39
CA ALA A 72 -10.59 -5.51 -28.18
C ALA A 72 -9.11 -5.12 -28.32
N GLY A 73 -8.26 -5.70 -27.48
CA GLY A 73 -6.84 -5.36 -27.44
C GLY A 73 -6.23 -5.47 -26.04
N THR A 74 -5.04 -4.90 -25.90
CA THR A 74 -4.22 -4.98 -24.68
C THR A 74 -3.81 -3.60 -24.21
N ALA A 75 -4.13 -3.24 -22.99
CA ALA A 75 -3.53 -2.11 -22.29
C ALA A 75 -2.37 -2.61 -21.43
N VAL A 76 -1.20 -1.99 -21.57
CA VAL A 76 -0.02 -2.29 -20.75
C VAL A 76 0.37 -1.08 -19.94
N VAL A 77 0.44 -1.23 -18.63
CA VAL A 77 0.77 -0.16 -17.68
C VAL A 77 2.00 -0.54 -16.84
N SER A 78 2.84 0.44 -16.52
CA SER A 78 3.98 0.23 -15.63
C SER A 78 3.54 0.14 -14.17
N GLY A 79 4.01 -0.88 -13.45
CA GLY A 79 3.74 -1.07 -12.03
C GLY A 79 4.61 -0.21 -11.10
N ASP A 80 5.46 0.66 -11.64
CA ASP A 80 6.32 1.57 -10.87
C ASP A 80 5.96 3.06 -11.01
N THR A 81 4.83 3.35 -11.65
CA THR A 81 4.28 4.70 -11.80
C THR A 81 2.87 4.74 -11.20
N LEU A 82 2.54 5.84 -10.53
CA LEU A 82 1.16 6.19 -10.24
C LEU A 82 0.70 7.14 -11.33
N ILE A 83 -0.46 6.85 -11.90
CA ILE A 83 -1.04 7.62 -12.99
C ILE A 83 -2.46 7.97 -12.61
N ALA A 84 -2.78 9.27 -12.59
CA ALA A 84 -4.13 9.77 -12.35
C ALA A 84 -4.63 10.47 -13.61
N PHE A 85 -5.80 10.09 -14.11
CA PHE A 85 -6.41 10.73 -15.27
C PHE A 85 -7.92 10.54 -15.24
N GLU A 86 -8.63 11.41 -15.96
CA GLU A 86 -10.05 11.26 -16.20
C GLU A 86 -10.29 10.26 -17.37
N PRO A 87 -10.92 9.10 -17.14
CA PRO A 87 -11.08 8.07 -18.17
C PRO A 87 -11.86 8.53 -19.39
N SER A 88 -12.79 9.48 -19.22
CA SER A 88 -13.54 10.07 -20.34
C SER A 88 -12.70 10.95 -21.26
N ALA A 89 -11.52 11.39 -20.81
CA ALA A 89 -10.59 12.20 -21.61
C ALA A 89 -9.71 11.37 -22.56
N LEU A 90 -9.68 10.04 -22.42
CA LEU A 90 -8.87 9.17 -23.26
C LEU A 90 -9.38 9.12 -24.70
N ARG A 91 -8.48 9.38 -25.64
CA ARG A 91 -8.75 9.33 -27.09
C ARG A 91 -7.91 8.26 -27.75
N MET A 92 -8.54 7.14 -28.11
CA MET A 92 -7.87 6.03 -28.77
C MET A 92 -7.91 6.20 -30.30
N ALA A 93 -6.82 5.85 -30.97
CA ALA A 93 -6.77 5.70 -32.41
C ALA A 93 -6.36 4.26 -32.79
N PRO A 94 -6.63 3.81 -34.03
CA PRO A 94 -6.16 2.52 -34.51
C PRO A 94 -4.63 2.38 -34.39
N GLY A 95 -4.14 1.16 -34.21
CA GLY A 95 -2.75 0.81 -33.96
C GLY A 95 -2.37 0.84 -32.47
N VAL A 96 -1.30 1.58 -32.16
CA VAL A 96 -0.82 1.74 -30.78
C VAL A 96 -1.10 3.17 -30.31
N THR A 97 -1.72 3.32 -29.15
CA THR A 97 -1.92 4.62 -28.49
C THR A 97 -1.19 4.65 -27.15
N GLY A 98 -0.19 5.54 -27.02
CA GLY A 98 0.42 5.84 -25.72
C GLY A 98 -0.37 6.87 -24.94
N MET A 99 -0.05 7.03 -23.66
CA MET A 99 -0.57 8.12 -22.84
C MET A 99 0.57 9.00 -22.34
N ALA A 100 0.43 10.31 -22.53
CA ALA A 100 1.38 11.29 -22.05
C ALA A 100 0.77 12.23 -21.01
N CYS A 101 1.64 12.77 -20.17
CA CYS A 101 1.31 13.89 -19.30
C CYS A 101 2.29 15.04 -19.58
N LEU A 102 1.81 16.27 -19.50
CA LEU A 102 2.68 17.45 -19.59
C LEU A 102 3.44 17.61 -18.27
N ALA A 103 4.77 17.53 -18.32
CA ALA A 103 5.62 17.55 -17.13
C ALA A 103 6.86 18.46 -17.33
N PRO A 104 7.45 19.02 -16.26
CA PRO A 104 8.70 19.77 -16.34
C PRO A 104 9.80 18.96 -17.05
N TRP A 105 10.60 19.61 -17.90
CA TRP A 105 11.58 18.91 -18.72
C TRP A 105 12.60 18.11 -17.89
N GLN A 106 12.93 18.53 -16.67
CA GLN A 106 13.85 17.83 -15.78
C GLN A 106 13.33 16.44 -15.40
N LEU A 107 12.01 16.30 -15.23
CA LEU A 107 11.36 15.02 -14.98
C LEU A 107 11.32 14.18 -16.26
N ALA A 108 10.98 14.82 -17.39
CA ALA A 108 10.94 14.19 -18.71
C ALA A 108 12.30 13.66 -19.20
N ALA A 109 13.41 14.31 -18.85
CA ALA A 109 14.76 13.92 -19.23
C ALA A 109 15.17 12.54 -18.67
N ARG A 110 14.50 12.06 -17.63
CA ARG A 110 14.73 10.74 -17.03
C ARG A 110 13.90 9.63 -17.67
N ARG A 111 13.05 9.95 -18.66
CA ARG A 111 11.98 9.12 -19.21
C ARG A 111 11.90 9.23 -20.74
N GLY A 112 10.89 8.58 -21.31
CA GLY A 112 10.50 8.78 -22.71
C GLY A 112 9.77 10.11 -22.90
N VAL A 113 9.98 10.76 -24.04
CA VAL A 113 9.26 11.98 -24.45
C VAL A 113 8.68 11.79 -25.83
N TYR A 114 7.38 12.03 -25.97
CA TYR A 114 6.70 12.03 -27.25
C TYR A 114 6.91 13.34 -28.00
N VAL A 115 7.16 13.25 -29.30
CA VAL A 115 7.21 14.40 -30.22
C VAL A 115 5.93 14.41 -31.04
N CYS A 116 4.97 15.24 -30.64
CA CYS A 116 3.65 15.38 -31.25
C CYS A 116 3.04 16.76 -30.90
N PRO A 117 1.85 17.11 -31.44
CA PRO A 117 1.12 18.28 -30.98
C PRO A 117 0.84 18.24 -29.45
N PRO A 118 0.77 19.38 -28.75
CA PRO A 118 0.52 19.45 -27.31
C PRO A 118 -0.76 18.73 -26.85
N GLU A 119 -1.81 18.75 -27.67
CA GLU A 119 -3.10 18.09 -27.43
C GLU A 119 -3.08 16.56 -27.66
N GLY A 120 -1.92 16.01 -28.04
CA GLY A 120 -1.76 14.63 -28.47
C GLY A 120 -2.07 14.42 -29.95
N GLY A 121 -2.30 13.16 -30.33
CA GLY A 121 -2.52 12.73 -31.71
C GLY A 121 -1.34 11.94 -32.27
N ARG A 122 -1.10 12.03 -33.59
CA ARG A 122 -0.08 11.22 -34.26
C ARG A 122 1.33 11.56 -33.78
N VAL A 123 2.07 10.54 -33.36
CA VAL A 123 3.47 10.67 -32.91
C VAL A 123 4.39 10.80 -34.12
N ARG A 124 5.29 11.79 -34.08
CA ARG A 124 6.28 12.06 -35.14
C ARG A 124 7.68 11.57 -34.78
N GLY A 125 7.95 11.46 -33.48
CA GLY A 125 9.24 11.07 -32.92
C GLY A 125 9.09 10.65 -31.47
N TYR A 126 10.06 9.89 -30.96
CA TYR A 126 10.15 9.54 -29.55
C TYR A 126 11.60 9.69 -29.08
N LEU A 127 11.80 10.34 -27.95
CA LEU A 127 13.12 10.55 -27.36
C LEU A 127 13.26 9.72 -26.09
N TYR A 128 14.31 8.91 -25.99
CA TYR A 128 14.55 8.06 -24.83
C TYR A 128 15.61 8.66 -23.90
N ARG A 129 15.18 9.13 -22.72
CA ARG A 129 15.99 9.82 -21.70
C ARG A 129 16.82 10.99 -22.29
N PRO A 130 16.16 11.94 -22.98
CA PRO A 130 16.87 13.00 -23.68
C PRO A 130 17.42 14.08 -22.75
N THR A 131 18.45 14.78 -23.22
CA THR A 131 18.89 16.08 -22.71
C THR A 131 17.91 17.19 -23.10
N ARG A 132 18.00 18.35 -22.45
CA ARG A 132 17.16 19.51 -22.80
C ARG A 132 17.40 19.93 -24.25
N GLU A 133 18.65 19.94 -24.67
CA GLU A 133 19.06 20.31 -26.03
C GLU A 133 18.42 19.38 -27.07
N GLN A 134 18.40 18.07 -26.82
CA GLN A 134 17.73 17.10 -27.69
C GLN A 134 16.22 17.32 -27.76
N MET A 135 15.57 17.74 -26.66
CA MET A 135 14.15 18.09 -26.68
C MET A 135 13.89 19.36 -27.48
N GLU A 136 14.76 20.36 -27.38
CA GLU A 136 14.68 21.62 -28.15
C GLU A 136 14.86 21.38 -29.65
N GLU A 137 15.89 20.62 -30.03
CA GLU A 137 16.18 20.25 -31.43
C GLU A 137 15.03 19.46 -32.08
N ALA A 138 14.37 18.59 -31.30
CA ALA A 138 13.24 17.81 -31.77
C ALA A 138 11.90 18.57 -31.71
N HIS A 139 11.89 19.82 -31.25
CA HIS A 139 10.68 20.61 -30.98
C HIS A 139 9.68 19.89 -30.06
N ALA A 140 10.18 19.20 -29.03
CA ALA A 140 9.40 18.43 -28.08
C ALA A 140 8.95 19.24 -26.84
N LEU A 141 9.42 20.48 -26.71
CA LEU A 141 9.09 21.35 -25.57
C LEU A 141 7.85 22.22 -25.84
N VAL A 142 7.00 22.31 -24.82
CA VAL A 142 5.90 23.27 -24.70
C VAL A 142 6.22 24.18 -23.52
N GLY A 143 6.85 25.33 -23.79
CA GLY A 143 7.46 26.15 -22.75
C GLY A 143 8.65 25.44 -22.09
N ASP A 144 8.62 25.27 -20.75
CA ASP A 144 9.64 24.51 -19.99
C ASP A 144 9.18 23.08 -19.65
N GLN A 145 8.15 22.59 -20.35
CA GLN A 145 7.54 21.28 -20.15
C GLN A 145 7.65 20.42 -21.41
N ALA A 146 7.49 19.10 -21.27
CA ALA A 146 7.48 18.14 -22.35
C ALA A 146 6.39 17.09 -22.13
N LEU A 147 5.94 16.43 -23.21
CA LEU A 147 4.98 15.32 -23.15
C LEU A 147 5.69 14.03 -22.72
N LEU A 148 5.71 13.79 -21.42
CA LEU A 148 6.34 12.64 -20.78
C LEU A 148 5.53 11.36 -21.02
N ASP A 149 6.21 10.26 -21.33
CA ASP A 149 5.63 8.91 -21.41
C ASP A 149 5.30 8.36 -20.02
N THR A 150 4.01 8.15 -19.77
CA THR A 150 3.49 7.69 -18.47
C THR A 150 3.73 6.21 -18.22
N GLY A 151 4.14 5.44 -19.23
CA GLY A 151 4.24 3.99 -19.17
C GLY A 151 2.91 3.27 -19.37
N LEU A 152 1.91 3.94 -19.95
CA LEU A 152 0.67 3.31 -20.42
C LEU A 152 0.64 3.28 -21.95
N LEU A 153 0.60 2.07 -22.51
CA LEU A 153 0.44 1.81 -23.95
C LEU A 153 -0.79 0.94 -24.18
N VAL A 154 -1.66 1.38 -25.09
CA VAL A 154 -2.83 0.63 -25.55
C VAL A 154 -2.55 0.10 -26.95
N PHE A 155 -2.60 -1.21 -27.10
CA PHE A 155 -2.51 -1.93 -28.35
C PHE A 155 -3.92 -2.31 -28.78
N ASP A 156 -4.35 -1.88 -29.96
CA ASP A 156 -5.60 -2.37 -30.55
C ASP A 156 -5.51 -3.86 -30.91
N GLU A 157 -6.54 -4.38 -31.57
CA GLU A 157 -6.60 -5.79 -31.94
C GLU A 157 -5.41 -6.23 -32.81
N GLU A 158 -5.11 -5.50 -33.88
CA GLU A 158 -4.00 -5.84 -34.79
C GLU A 158 -2.67 -5.78 -34.05
N ALA A 159 -2.42 -4.68 -33.33
CA ALA A 159 -1.19 -4.49 -32.59
C ALA A 159 -1.02 -5.55 -31.47
N THR A 160 -2.11 -5.97 -30.83
CA THR A 160 -2.13 -7.06 -29.85
C THR A 160 -1.74 -8.39 -30.48
N GLN A 161 -2.29 -8.72 -31.65
CA GLN A 161 -1.94 -9.96 -32.36
C GLN A 161 -0.45 -9.99 -32.74
N ARG A 162 0.12 -8.85 -33.14
CA ARG A 162 1.56 -8.75 -33.45
C ARG A 162 2.44 -8.88 -32.21
N LEU A 163 2.03 -8.25 -31.09
CA LEU A 163 2.71 -8.39 -29.79
C LEU A 163 2.67 -9.84 -29.29
N ALA A 164 1.52 -10.49 -29.37
CA ALA A 164 1.36 -11.89 -29.00
C ALA A 164 2.18 -12.82 -29.90
N SER A 165 2.21 -12.58 -31.21
CA SER A 165 3.03 -13.35 -32.16
C SER A 165 4.52 -13.25 -31.84
N LEU A 166 5.01 -12.07 -31.39
CA LEU A 166 6.37 -11.92 -30.89
C LEU A 166 6.63 -12.75 -29.63
N ALA A 167 5.63 -12.87 -28.75
CA ALA A 167 5.70 -13.72 -27.57
C ALA A 167 5.51 -15.23 -27.89
N GLY A 168 5.27 -15.59 -29.16
CA GLY A 168 5.06 -16.98 -29.58
C GLY A 168 3.59 -17.43 -29.52
N LEU A 169 2.65 -16.55 -29.20
CA LEU A 169 1.22 -16.86 -29.14
C LEU A 169 0.52 -16.47 -30.45
N VAL A 170 -0.08 -17.45 -31.12
CA VAL A 170 -0.82 -17.27 -32.38
C VAL A 170 -2.21 -17.87 -32.26
N TRP A 171 -3.25 -17.12 -32.61
CA TRP A 171 -4.61 -17.65 -32.68
C TRP A 171 -4.87 -18.30 -34.05
N LYS A 172 -5.32 -19.55 -34.03
CA LYS A 172 -5.81 -20.28 -35.20
C LYS A 172 -7.30 -20.64 -35.02
N GLU A 173 -7.93 -21.18 -36.05
CA GLU A 173 -9.35 -21.62 -36.00
C GLU A 173 -9.62 -22.62 -34.86
N GLU A 174 -8.65 -23.49 -34.55
CA GLU A 174 -8.72 -24.50 -33.49
C GLU A 174 -8.47 -23.93 -32.08
N GLY A 175 -8.11 -22.64 -31.98
CA GLY A 175 -7.76 -21.97 -30.73
C GLY A 175 -6.33 -21.40 -30.70
N PRO A 176 -5.89 -20.92 -29.53
CA PRO A 176 -4.54 -20.39 -29.33
C PRO A 176 -3.48 -21.50 -29.43
N GLN A 177 -2.40 -21.25 -30.17
CA GLN A 177 -1.24 -22.10 -30.27
C GLN A 177 0.00 -21.36 -29.76
N PHE A 178 0.82 -22.07 -28.99
CA PHE A 178 2.09 -21.58 -28.47
C PHE A 178 3.24 -22.12 -29.32
N ALA A 179 4.06 -21.21 -29.83
CA ALA A 179 5.31 -21.44 -30.52
C ALA A 179 6.44 -20.76 -29.75
N VAL A 180 7.69 -21.00 -30.14
CA VAL A 180 8.85 -20.40 -29.47
C VAL A 180 8.85 -18.89 -29.69
N GLY A 181 8.63 -18.14 -28.61
CA GLY A 181 8.64 -16.68 -28.60
C GLY A 181 10.01 -16.08 -28.86
N MET A 182 10.06 -14.77 -29.17
CA MET A 182 11.30 -14.02 -29.41
C MET A 182 12.31 -14.18 -28.26
N LEU A 183 11.84 -14.15 -27.01
CA LEU A 183 12.68 -14.23 -25.82
C LEU A 183 13.01 -15.68 -25.39
N GLU A 184 12.38 -16.68 -26.00
CA GLU A 184 12.57 -18.09 -25.67
C GLU A 184 13.60 -18.78 -26.58
N ARG A 185 14.08 -18.09 -27.62
CA ARG A 185 15.07 -18.65 -28.53
C ARG A 185 16.42 -18.80 -27.83
N PRO A 186 17.23 -19.83 -28.14
CA PRO A 186 18.57 -19.99 -27.56
C PRO A 186 19.48 -18.76 -27.77
N GLU A 187 19.34 -18.07 -28.90
CA GLU A 187 20.08 -16.83 -29.20
C GLU A 187 19.55 -15.61 -28.40
N ALA A 188 18.42 -15.74 -27.71
CA ALA A 188 17.72 -14.67 -27.00
C ALA A 188 18.15 -14.49 -25.54
N ALA A 189 19.05 -15.32 -25.00
CA ALA A 189 19.53 -15.19 -23.63
C ALA A 189 20.13 -13.80 -23.31
N ALA A 190 20.59 -13.07 -24.34
CA ALA A 190 21.09 -11.70 -24.24
C ALA A 190 20.07 -10.61 -24.65
N LEU A 191 18.90 -10.98 -25.18
CA LEU A 191 17.85 -10.06 -25.61
C LEU A 191 17.01 -9.65 -24.40
N ARG A 192 17.20 -8.41 -23.92
CA ARG A 192 16.27 -7.74 -23.01
C ARG A 192 15.58 -6.64 -23.79
N VAL A 193 14.26 -6.50 -23.63
CA VAL A 193 13.45 -5.47 -24.30
C VAL A 193 12.83 -4.55 -23.25
N ASP A 194 12.96 -3.24 -23.43
CA ASP A 194 12.16 -2.24 -22.72
C ASP A 194 10.83 -2.06 -23.46
N LEU A 195 9.74 -2.54 -22.85
CA LEU A 195 8.41 -2.56 -23.48
C LEU A 195 7.90 -1.16 -23.83
N TYR A 196 8.27 -0.13 -23.07
CA TYR A 196 7.76 1.22 -23.28
C TYR A 196 8.67 1.93 -24.28
N GLY A 197 9.96 2.05 -23.96
CA GLY A 197 10.89 2.82 -24.79
C GLY A 197 11.19 2.19 -26.14
N GLU A 198 11.55 0.91 -26.17
CA GLU A 198 12.00 0.27 -27.42
C GLU A 198 10.85 -0.02 -28.39
N ILE A 199 9.63 -0.29 -27.90
CA ILE A 199 8.45 -0.42 -28.77
C ILE A 199 8.09 0.94 -29.39
N CYS A 200 8.11 2.03 -28.61
CA CYS A 200 7.87 3.38 -29.15
C CYS A 200 8.88 3.75 -30.24
N LEU A 201 10.17 3.47 -30.01
CA LEU A 201 11.21 3.66 -31.03
C LEU A 201 11.00 2.75 -32.24
N ALA A 202 10.58 1.50 -32.04
CA ALA A 202 10.35 0.52 -33.10
C ALA A 202 9.16 0.90 -34.01
N LEU A 203 8.06 1.39 -33.44
CA LEU A 203 6.88 1.91 -34.16
C LEU A 203 7.25 3.06 -35.10
N LEU A 204 8.27 3.84 -34.75
CA LEU A 204 8.77 4.98 -35.53
C LEU A 204 9.98 4.62 -36.42
N GLY A 205 10.49 3.39 -36.34
CA GLY A 205 11.69 2.96 -37.06
C GLY A 205 12.98 3.65 -36.61
N GLN A 206 13.04 4.17 -35.37
CA GLN A 206 14.18 4.96 -34.84
C GLN A 206 15.34 4.12 -34.29
N GLY A 207 15.30 2.80 -34.45
CA GLY A 207 16.38 1.89 -34.04
C GLY A 207 16.51 1.73 -32.52
N ALA A 208 17.58 1.04 -32.08
CA ALA A 208 17.85 0.82 -30.66
C ALA A 208 18.35 2.11 -29.99
N PRO A 209 17.96 2.40 -28.74
CA PRO A 209 18.47 3.55 -28.02
C PRO A 209 19.99 3.42 -27.82
N ALA A 210 20.69 4.56 -27.74
CA ALA A 210 22.16 4.59 -27.62
C ALA A 210 22.67 3.78 -26.42
N SER A 211 21.94 3.80 -25.30
CA SER A 211 22.24 3.02 -24.09
C SER A 211 22.21 1.50 -24.29
N ARG A 212 21.60 1.02 -25.38
CA ARG A 212 21.53 -0.39 -25.76
C ARG A 212 22.05 -0.64 -27.18
N ALA A 213 23.06 0.12 -27.60
CA ALA A 213 23.76 -0.08 -28.87
C ALA A 213 24.65 -1.35 -28.89
N THR A 214 24.32 -2.39 -28.12
CA THR A 214 24.97 -3.70 -28.20
C THR A 214 24.46 -4.47 -29.42
N GLN A 215 25.14 -5.56 -29.81
CA GLN A 215 24.66 -6.42 -30.89
C GLN A 215 23.27 -7.00 -30.58
N ALA A 216 23.08 -7.48 -29.34
CA ALA A 216 21.79 -7.99 -28.87
C ALA A 216 20.70 -6.90 -28.89
N GLY A 217 20.99 -5.68 -28.41
CA GLY A 217 20.02 -4.58 -28.43
C GLY A 217 19.63 -4.17 -29.85
N ARG A 218 20.59 -4.13 -30.79
CA ARG A 218 20.29 -3.89 -32.22
C ARG A 218 19.41 -5.00 -32.82
N GLN A 219 19.69 -6.26 -32.49
CA GLN A 219 18.89 -7.39 -32.96
C GLN A 219 17.46 -7.34 -32.40
N ALA A 220 17.31 -7.03 -31.11
CA ALA A 220 16.00 -6.84 -30.49
C ALA A 220 15.21 -5.75 -31.20
N SER A 221 15.82 -4.57 -31.38
CA SER A 221 15.19 -3.44 -32.08
C SER A 221 14.75 -3.79 -33.50
N GLN A 222 15.58 -4.52 -34.27
CA GLN A 222 15.21 -4.95 -35.62
C GLN A 222 13.99 -5.89 -35.64
N LEU A 223 13.91 -6.81 -34.69
CA LEU A 223 12.76 -7.72 -34.58
C LEU A 223 11.48 -6.96 -34.21
N LEU A 224 11.57 -6.03 -33.26
CA LEU A 224 10.45 -5.16 -32.86
C LEU A 224 10.01 -4.28 -34.04
N THR A 225 10.93 -3.61 -34.74
CA THR A 225 10.59 -2.77 -35.88
C THR A 225 9.89 -3.56 -36.96
N ARG A 226 10.36 -4.77 -37.30
CA ARG A 226 9.67 -5.63 -38.29
C ARG A 226 8.26 -6.01 -37.84
N ALA A 227 8.07 -6.32 -36.56
CA ALA A 227 6.77 -6.69 -36.04
C ALA A 227 5.78 -5.53 -36.06
N PHE A 228 6.20 -4.34 -35.63
CA PHE A 228 5.29 -3.19 -35.50
C PHE A 228 5.26 -2.28 -36.74
N GLN A 229 6.01 -2.61 -37.80
CA GLN A 229 6.07 -1.82 -39.03
C GLN A 229 4.68 -1.60 -39.65
N GLY A 230 4.37 -0.35 -39.97
CA GLY A 230 3.13 0.03 -40.66
C GLY A 230 1.93 0.22 -39.75
N LEU A 231 2.04 -0.05 -38.44
CA LEU A 231 1.00 0.32 -37.49
C LEU A 231 1.00 1.83 -37.28
N ASN A 232 -0.19 2.37 -37.05
CA ASN A 232 -0.35 3.74 -36.60
C ASN A 232 0.15 3.88 -35.16
N PHE A 233 0.74 5.04 -34.86
CA PHE A 233 1.18 5.38 -33.51
C PHE A 233 0.68 6.78 -33.13
N SER A 234 -0.14 6.82 -32.10
CA SER A 234 -0.70 8.04 -31.52
C SER A 234 -0.43 8.12 -30.02
N VAL A 235 -0.66 9.29 -29.46
CA VAL A 235 -0.62 9.53 -28.02
C VAL A 235 -1.84 10.33 -27.60
N THR A 236 -2.39 10.01 -26.43
CA THR A 236 -3.47 10.78 -25.80
C THR A 236 -2.91 11.55 -24.60
N VAL A 237 -3.40 12.77 -24.39
CA VAL A 237 -2.99 13.65 -23.29
C VAL A 237 -4.25 14.00 -22.49
N PRO A 238 -4.64 13.20 -21.48
CA PRO A 238 -5.82 13.50 -20.68
C PRO A 238 -5.57 14.69 -19.74
N GLU A 239 -6.56 15.57 -19.62
CA GLU A 239 -6.53 16.71 -18.69
C GLU A 239 -7.75 16.66 -17.73
N PRO A 240 -7.53 16.74 -16.40
CA PRO A 240 -6.24 16.79 -15.72
C PRO A 240 -5.51 15.43 -15.81
N GLY A 241 -4.18 15.49 -15.97
CA GLY A 241 -3.30 14.32 -15.97
C GLY A 241 -2.26 14.44 -14.86
N GLY A 242 -2.15 13.42 -14.03
CA GLY A 242 -1.19 13.31 -12.94
C GLY A 242 -0.25 12.13 -13.16
N PHE A 243 1.04 12.34 -12.89
CA PHE A 243 2.06 11.30 -13.00
C PHE A 243 3.01 11.41 -11.81
N VAL A 244 3.22 10.29 -11.12
CA VAL A 244 4.25 10.15 -10.11
C VAL A 244 5.06 8.91 -10.45
N HIS A 245 6.38 9.06 -10.44
CA HIS A 245 7.27 7.92 -10.47
C HIS A 245 8.24 8.03 -9.31
N VAL A 246 8.29 6.98 -8.51
CA VAL A 246 9.27 6.89 -7.43
C VAL A 246 10.42 5.96 -7.82
N GLY A 247 11.59 6.55 -8.05
CA GLY A 247 12.76 5.90 -8.62
C GLY A 247 13.93 5.67 -7.70
N SER A 248 13.94 6.33 -6.55
CA SER A 248 14.98 6.25 -5.54
C SER A 248 14.37 6.27 -4.15
N THR A 249 15.17 5.88 -3.15
CA THR A 249 14.74 5.87 -1.75
C THR A 249 14.43 7.29 -1.25
N ARG A 250 15.18 8.30 -1.68
CA ARG A 250 14.85 9.71 -1.43
C ARG A 250 13.51 10.10 -2.04
N GLU A 251 13.27 9.77 -3.30
CA GLU A 251 12.00 10.06 -3.98
C GLU A 251 10.83 9.39 -3.25
N TRP A 252 11.01 8.19 -2.71
CA TRP A 252 9.99 7.50 -1.89
C TRP A 252 9.71 8.25 -0.60
N LEU A 253 10.75 8.70 0.10
CA LEU A 253 10.59 9.51 1.29
C LEU A 253 9.89 10.84 1.02
N ASP A 254 10.32 11.56 -0.01
CA ASP A 254 9.73 12.85 -0.40
C ASP A 254 8.25 12.66 -0.81
N PHE A 255 7.91 11.56 -1.49
CA PHE A 255 6.52 11.20 -1.80
C PHE A 255 5.70 10.92 -0.54
N CYS A 256 6.17 9.98 0.30
CA CYS A 256 5.46 9.51 1.49
C CYS A 256 5.26 10.58 2.55
N THR A 257 6.14 11.59 2.58
CA THR A 257 6.11 12.71 3.55
C THR A 257 5.50 13.98 2.96
N GLY A 258 5.02 13.94 1.72
CA GLY A 258 4.26 15.02 1.09
C GLY A 258 5.10 16.20 0.56
N GLU A 259 6.40 15.99 0.32
CA GLU A 259 7.31 17.03 -0.19
C GLU A 259 7.22 17.18 -1.72
N MET A 260 6.84 16.11 -2.44
CA MET A 260 6.62 16.21 -3.88
C MET A 260 5.37 17.04 -4.17
N ALA A 261 5.45 17.93 -5.18
CA ALA A 261 4.30 18.70 -5.62
C ALA A 261 3.16 17.76 -6.07
N GLU A 262 3.54 16.64 -6.66
CA GLU A 262 2.68 15.58 -7.16
C GLU A 262 2.05 14.76 -6.03
N SER A 263 2.65 14.68 -4.83
CA SER A 263 1.96 14.14 -3.64
C SER A 263 0.66 14.91 -3.39
N ARG A 264 0.58 16.19 -3.77
CA ARG A 264 -0.64 17.00 -3.62
C ARG A 264 -1.72 16.73 -4.65
N VAL A 265 -1.40 16.09 -5.78
CA VAL A 265 -2.39 15.71 -6.82
C VAL A 265 -3.23 14.55 -6.33
N TYR A 266 -2.59 13.65 -5.59
CA TYR A 266 -3.28 12.54 -4.98
C TYR A 266 -3.83 12.94 -3.57
N ALA A 267 -3.25 13.96 -2.89
CA ALA A 267 -3.76 14.56 -1.63
C ALA A 267 -5.19 15.10 -1.52
N PRO A 268 -5.92 15.53 -2.56
CA PRO A 268 -7.25 16.10 -2.38
C PRO A 268 -8.29 15.01 -2.11
N GLN A 269 -8.03 13.76 -2.52
CA GLN A 269 -8.80 12.59 -2.09
C GLN A 269 -8.54 12.25 -0.60
N TRP A 270 -7.42 12.73 -0.05
CA TRP A 270 -6.88 12.32 1.25
C TRP A 270 -7.23 13.25 2.42
N ARG A 271 -7.59 14.52 2.18
CA ARG A 271 -7.84 15.51 3.25
C ARG A 271 -9.12 15.28 4.06
N ALA A 272 -9.91 14.25 3.77
CA ALA A 272 -11.12 13.94 4.51
C ALA A 272 -10.89 13.17 5.82
N LEU A 273 -9.67 12.71 6.11
CA LEU A 273 -9.42 11.98 7.37
C LEU A 273 -8.12 12.42 8.04
N PRO A 274 -8.14 12.61 9.37
CA PRO A 274 -6.91 12.68 10.12
C PRO A 274 -6.22 11.33 9.98
N THR A 275 -5.00 11.31 9.46
CA THR A 275 -4.01 10.29 9.81
C THR A 275 -3.90 10.32 11.32
N ARG A 276 -4.73 9.54 12.03
CA ARG A 276 -4.49 9.26 13.43
C ARG A 276 -3.20 8.47 13.45
N ALA A 277 -2.15 9.10 13.95
CA ALA A 277 -1.03 8.39 14.54
C ALA A 277 -1.60 7.50 15.65
N LEU A 278 -1.94 6.26 15.31
CA LEU A 278 -2.35 5.23 16.25
C LEU A 278 -1.08 4.68 16.93
N GLY A 279 -1.13 4.59 18.25
CA GLY A 279 -0.24 3.75 19.07
C GLY A 279 0.97 4.43 19.74
N ALA A 280 1.55 5.49 19.18
CA ALA A 280 2.50 6.28 19.97
C ALA A 280 1.70 7.24 20.85
N GLN A 281 1.79 7.12 22.17
CA GLN A 281 1.75 8.33 22.99
C GLN A 281 2.82 9.26 22.41
N MET A 282 2.46 10.12 21.47
CA MET A 282 3.17 11.36 21.25
C MET A 282 3.00 12.09 22.57
N ALA A 283 3.94 11.87 23.49
CA ALA A 283 4.39 12.95 24.33
C ALA A 283 4.55 14.10 23.36
N GLN A 284 3.64 15.07 23.40
CA GLN A 284 3.92 16.40 22.87
C GLN A 284 5.36 16.68 23.28
N PRO A 285 6.25 17.09 22.35
CA PRO A 285 7.62 17.38 22.73
C PRO A 285 7.53 18.37 23.89
N ARG A 286 7.85 17.91 25.10
CA ARG A 286 7.99 18.79 26.26
C ARG A 286 9.23 19.60 25.93
N LEU A 287 9.02 20.72 25.24
CA LEU A 287 9.97 21.82 25.24
C LEU A 287 10.14 22.17 26.72
N SER A 288 11.25 21.72 27.31
CA SER A 288 11.67 22.22 28.60
C SER A 288 12.05 23.68 28.39
N SER A 289 11.07 24.58 28.51
CA SER A 289 11.31 26.00 28.67
C SER A 289 11.82 26.22 30.09
N ALA A 290 13.10 25.92 30.32
CA ALA A 290 13.81 26.59 31.40
C ALA A 290 14.03 28.05 30.93
N PRO A 291 13.44 29.06 31.60
CA PRO A 291 13.64 30.44 31.21
C PRO A 291 15.05 30.87 31.58
N VAL A 292 15.89 31.10 30.57
CA VAL A 292 17.06 31.96 30.71
C VAL A 292 16.51 33.37 30.93
N ARG A 293 16.69 33.91 32.14
CA ARG A 293 16.42 35.32 32.45
C ARG A 293 17.40 36.18 31.66
N GLY A 294 16.87 37.01 30.76
CA GLY A 294 17.57 38.12 30.13
C GLY A 294 16.59 39.28 29.97
N GLU A 295 16.94 40.43 30.55
CA GLU A 295 16.15 41.64 30.65
C GLU A 295 16.11 42.47 29.35
N GLY A 296 15.03 43.25 29.18
CA GLY A 296 14.86 44.31 28.17
C GLY A 296 14.25 43.81 26.85
N GLY A 297 13.25 44.41 26.22
CA GLY A 297 12.57 45.70 26.34
C GLY A 297 12.05 46.06 24.94
N LEU A 298 10.81 46.56 24.86
CA LEU A 298 10.19 47.31 23.74
C LEU A 298 9.57 46.55 22.54
N GLN A 299 8.23 46.48 22.62
CA GLN A 299 7.17 46.83 21.65
C GLN A 299 7.46 46.83 20.13
N GLY A 300 6.59 46.13 19.40
CA GLY A 300 5.99 46.62 18.15
C GLY A 300 6.45 45.93 16.86
N ALA A 301 5.84 44.79 16.50
CA ALA A 301 5.74 44.35 15.11
C ALA A 301 4.56 43.38 14.93
N GLU A 302 3.87 43.54 13.81
CA GLU A 302 2.63 42.90 13.38
C GLU A 302 2.64 41.37 13.52
N LYS A 303 1.50 40.79 13.93
CA LYS A 303 1.30 39.34 13.89
C LYS A 303 1.30 38.87 12.42
N PRO A 304 2.25 38.02 11.99
CA PRO A 304 2.11 37.34 10.72
C PRO A 304 1.05 36.25 10.89
N ASN A 305 -0.09 36.39 10.21
CA ASN A 305 -0.97 35.27 9.93
C ASN A 305 -0.19 34.28 9.04
N GLY A 306 0.25 33.17 9.63
CA GLY A 306 1.03 32.15 8.95
C GLY A 306 1.52 31.10 9.92
N SER A 307 0.60 30.33 10.49
CA SER A 307 0.95 29.10 11.22
C SER A 307 1.46 28.05 10.22
N SER A 308 2.73 28.12 9.85
CA SER A 308 3.44 26.99 9.25
C SER A 308 3.79 25.99 10.36
N GLN A 309 2.78 25.21 10.77
CA GLN A 309 2.99 23.99 11.55
C GLN A 309 3.52 22.90 10.62
N ASN A 310 4.81 22.93 10.29
CA ASN A 310 5.47 21.75 9.71
C ASN A 310 6.12 20.95 10.85
N SER A 311 5.30 20.19 11.58
CA SER A 311 5.78 18.97 12.24
C SER A 311 6.24 18.02 11.15
N GLY A 312 7.51 17.60 11.14
CA GLY A 312 8.03 16.69 10.12
C GLY A 312 7.12 15.46 9.99
N ALA A 313 6.59 15.21 8.79
CA ALA A 313 5.65 14.12 8.55
C ALA A 313 6.36 12.76 8.74
N VAL A 314 5.81 11.93 9.62
CA VAL A 314 6.26 10.55 9.84
C VAL A 314 5.18 9.64 9.30
N SER A 315 5.54 8.75 8.38
CA SER A 315 4.65 7.76 7.81
C SER A 315 4.92 6.41 8.50
N LEU A 316 3.96 5.95 9.29
CA LEU A 316 4.00 4.66 9.99
C LEU A 316 3.03 3.70 9.29
N LEU A 317 3.57 2.66 8.66
CA LEU A 317 2.81 1.71 7.84
C LEU A 317 2.96 0.32 8.44
N SER A 318 1.85 -0.34 8.78
CA SER A 318 1.82 -1.78 9.08
C SER A 318 2.96 -2.23 10.02
N SER A 319 3.13 -1.55 11.17
CA SER A 319 4.31 -1.68 12.05
C SER A 319 3.92 -1.71 13.52
N ARG A 320 4.67 -2.48 14.31
CA ARG A 320 4.51 -2.67 15.76
C ARG A 320 5.74 -2.15 16.50
N ILE A 321 5.62 -0.94 17.03
CA ILE A 321 6.69 -0.28 17.78
C ILE A 321 6.14 0.24 19.09
N ALA A 322 6.55 -0.37 20.22
CA ALA A 322 5.99 0.01 21.52
C ALA A 322 6.38 1.44 21.95
N LYS A 323 7.54 1.95 21.50
CA LYS A 323 7.93 3.34 21.69
C LYS A 323 8.65 3.90 20.46
N LEU A 324 8.03 4.89 19.81
CA LEU A 324 8.60 5.57 18.65
C LEU A 324 8.99 7.02 18.98
N THR A 325 10.18 7.44 18.55
CA THR A 325 10.62 8.85 18.61
C THR A 325 11.18 9.27 17.26
N ALA A 326 10.60 10.31 16.66
CA ALA A 326 11.07 10.84 15.38
C ALA A 326 11.39 12.33 15.53
N THR A 327 12.60 12.75 15.15
CA THR A 327 13.04 14.16 15.24
C THR A 327 12.89 14.91 13.91
N GLY A 328 12.32 14.28 12.89
CA GLY A 328 12.12 14.84 11.56
C GLY A 328 11.29 13.90 10.68
N ARG A 329 11.41 14.04 9.36
CA ARG A 329 10.69 13.19 8.39
C ARG A 329 11.16 11.75 8.46
N ALA A 330 10.25 10.79 8.45
CA ALA A 330 10.63 9.39 8.43
C ALA A 330 9.56 8.50 7.79
N ILE A 331 9.99 7.37 7.21
CA ILE A 331 9.12 6.25 6.86
C ILE A 331 9.50 5.07 7.73
N ILE A 332 8.48 4.47 8.35
CA ILE A 332 8.62 3.27 9.15
C ILE A 332 7.56 2.29 8.67
N GLU A 333 7.99 1.16 8.11
CA GLU A 333 7.10 0.18 7.51
C GLU A 333 7.48 -1.25 7.88
N TYR A 334 6.49 -2.10 8.12
CA TYR A 334 6.69 -3.53 8.39
C TYR A 334 7.73 -3.83 9.48
N CYS A 335 7.74 -3.06 10.57
CA CYS A 335 8.72 -3.23 11.65
C CYS A 335 8.09 -3.84 12.90
N ARG A 336 8.86 -4.64 13.64
CA ARG A 336 8.49 -5.16 14.98
C ARG A 336 9.63 -4.91 15.97
N LEU A 337 9.47 -3.89 16.82
CA LEU A 337 10.53 -3.44 17.72
C LEU A 337 10.00 -2.98 19.08
N PRO A 338 10.74 -3.16 20.18
CA PRO A 338 10.37 -2.58 21.47
C PRO A 338 10.47 -1.05 21.46
N TRP A 339 11.41 -0.48 20.71
CA TRP A 339 11.50 0.95 20.48
C TRP A 339 12.26 1.28 19.19
N ALA A 340 11.96 2.44 18.60
CA ALA A 340 12.70 2.98 17.47
C ALA A 340 12.88 4.51 17.61
N GLU A 341 14.04 4.99 17.20
CA GLU A 341 14.34 6.41 17.04
C GLU A 341 14.73 6.68 15.58
N THR A 342 14.16 7.70 14.96
CA THR A 342 14.55 8.12 13.60
C THR A 342 14.88 9.60 13.58
N ARG A 343 16.02 9.95 12.99
CA ARG A 343 16.33 11.35 12.68
C ARG A 343 15.67 11.79 11.38
N ASP A 344 15.86 13.06 11.00
CA ASP A 344 15.28 13.59 9.76
C ASP A 344 15.73 12.78 8.54
N ARG A 345 14.77 12.48 7.68
CA ARG A 345 14.90 11.62 6.51
C ARG A 345 15.39 10.22 6.87
N GLY A 346 14.77 9.58 7.86
CA GLY A 346 15.04 8.19 8.23
C GLY A 346 14.10 7.20 7.52
N LEU A 347 14.63 6.05 7.10
CA LEU A 347 13.82 4.93 6.61
C LEU A 347 14.09 3.68 7.46
N LEU A 348 13.02 3.03 7.93
CA LEU A 348 13.08 1.75 8.60
C LEU A 348 12.03 0.82 7.95
N SER A 349 12.46 -0.28 7.34
CA SER A 349 11.57 -1.19 6.61
C SER A 349 11.86 -2.64 6.98
N GLY A 350 10.86 -3.45 7.33
CA GLY A 350 11.02 -4.90 7.48
C GLY A 350 11.89 -5.36 8.66
N VAL A 351 12.25 -4.46 9.59
CA VAL A 351 13.15 -4.79 10.70
C VAL A 351 12.36 -5.39 11.87
N GLN A 352 12.74 -6.60 12.27
CA GLN A 352 12.31 -7.18 13.55
C GLN A 352 13.52 -7.43 14.44
N ALA A 353 13.37 -7.22 15.75
CA ALA A 353 14.40 -7.55 16.75
C ALA A 353 13.83 -7.50 18.18
N GLY A 354 14.46 -8.21 19.11
CA GLY A 354 14.17 -8.10 20.55
C GLY A 354 14.74 -6.82 21.19
N GLN A 355 15.66 -6.14 20.50
CA GLN A 355 16.23 -4.86 20.87
C GLN A 355 15.71 -3.71 19.99
N GLY A 356 15.85 -2.46 20.46
CA GLY A 356 15.48 -1.28 19.66
C GLY A 356 16.63 -0.68 18.84
N ILE A 357 16.29 0.34 18.05
CA ILE A 357 17.20 0.90 17.06
C ILE A 357 17.08 2.42 16.91
N SER A 358 18.21 3.07 16.56
CA SER A 358 18.25 4.48 16.17
C SER A 358 18.77 4.58 14.73
N VAL A 359 18.00 5.22 13.86
CA VAL A 359 18.33 5.44 12.44
C VAL A 359 18.88 6.87 12.29
N PRO A 360 20.15 7.04 11.83
CA PRO A 360 20.73 8.36 11.62
C PRO A 360 20.03 9.14 10.50
N ALA A 361 20.31 10.45 10.42
CA ALA A 361 19.67 11.32 9.44
C ALA A 361 20.08 10.94 8.02
N GLY A 362 19.11 10.88 7.10
CA GLY A 362 19.32 10.50 5.70
C GLY A 362 19.69 9.04 5.48
N GLN A 363 19.45 8.14 6.44
CA GLN A 363 19.84 6.73 6.35
C GLN A 363 18.61 5.80 6.33
N ALA A 364 18.81 4.62 5.76
CA ALA A 364 17.83 3.55 5.63
C ALA A 364 18.33 2.24 6.25
N MET A 365 17.48 1.58 7.03
CA MET A 365 17.69 0.22 7.54
C MET A 365 16.56 -0.69 7.07
N CYS A 366 16.90 -1.77 6.37
CA CYS A 366 15.93 -2.63 5.69
C CYS A 366 16.17 -4.10 6.03
N GLY A 367 15.26 -4.71 6.79
CA GLY A 367 15.29 -6.10 7.18
C GLY A 367 14.58 -7.00 6.16
N LEU A 368 15.18 -8.16 5.87
CA LEU A 368 14.50 -9.22 5.12
C LEU A 368 14.97 -10.62 5.54
N PRO A 369 14.09 -11.63 5.45
CA PRO A 369 14.46 -13.03 5.58
C PRO A 369 15.14 -13.55 4.31
N LEU A 370 16.13 -14.43 4.49
CA LEU A 370 16.80 -15.18 3.42
C LEU A 370 16.32 -16.63 3.44
N ARG A 371 16.14 -17.23 2.26
CA ARG A 371 15.68 -18.61 2.11
C ARG A 371 16.60 -19.55 2.90
N PRO A 372 16.05 -20.39 3.79
CA PRO A 372 16.86 -21.34 4.53
C PRO A 372 17.42 -22.40 3.58
N ALA A 373 18.66 -22.83 3.84
CA ALA A 373 19.13 -24.09 3.29
C ALA A 373 18.26 -25.23 3.87
N THR A 374 18.04 -26.31 3.11
CA THR A 374 17.20 -27.43 3.56
C THR A 374 17.63 -27.92 4.94
N GLY A 375 16.71 -27.88 5.91
CA GLY A 375 16.95 -28.30 7.30
C GLY A 375 17.67 -27.27 8.20
N GLN A 376 17.91 -26.05 7.72
CA GLN A 376 18.44 -24.94 8.53
C GLN A 376 17.34 -23.96 8.97
N PRO A 377 17.52 -23.25 10.09
CA PRO A 377 16.59 -22.22 10.52
C PRO A 377 16.58 -21.02 9.55
N GLN A 378 15.47 -20.27 9.56
CA GLN A 378 15.36 -19.00 8.85
C GLN A 378 16.48 -18.05 9.29
N ARG A 379 17.17 -17.41 8.34
CA ARG A 379 18.13 -16.34 8.61
C ARG A 379 17.57 -15.00 8.14
N TRP A 380 17.95 -13.94 8.83
CA TRP A 380 17.58 -12.56 8.56
C TRP A 380 18.81 -11.74 8.21
N VAL A 381 18.62 -10.71 7.41
CA VAL A 381 19.66 -9.72 7.11
C VAL A 381 19.08 -8.32 7.21
N VAL A 382 19.79 -7.42 7.89
CA VAL A 382 19.48 -5.98 7.90
C VAL A 382 20.48 -5.26 7.00
N GLN A 383 19.96 -4.76 5.89
CA GLN A 383 20.66 -3.90 4.96
C GLN A 383 20.69 -2.47 5.48
N VAL A 384 21.78 -1.76 5.20
CA VAL A 384 21.96 -0.36 5.55
C VAL A 384 22.47 0.42 4.36
N TYR A 385 21.98 1.64 4.15
CA TYR A 385 22.44 2.53 3.09
C TYR A 385 21.93 3.96 3.32
N GLY A 386 22.46 4.91 2.58
CA GLY A 386 22.03 6.31 2.57
C GLY A 386 20.98 6.58 1.49
N LEU A 387 20.06 7.52 1.74
CA LEU A 387 18.99 7.85 0.79
C LEU A 387 19.47 8.38 -0.57
N GLU A 388 20.67 8.96 -0.62
CA GLU A 388 21.29 9.49 -1.83
C GLU A 388 22.22 8.48 -2.53
N ASP A 389 22.40 7.29 -1.97
CA ASP A 389 23.24 6.26 -2.59
C ASP A 389 22.54 5.69 -3.84
N ASP A 390 23.23 5.68 -4.99
CA ASP A 390 22.85 4.87 -6.14
C ASP A 390 23.68 3.58 -6.16
N PRO A 391 23.07 2.41 -5.86
CA PRO A 391 23.82 1.17 -5.72
C PRO A 391 24.56 0.71 -6.98
N GLN A 392 24.25 1.28 -8.14
CA GLN A 392 24.84 0.88 -9.43
C GLN A 392 26.08 1.69 -9.81
N VAL A 393 26.36 2.80 -9.12
CA VAL A 393 27.53 3.63 -9.44
C VAL A 393 28.79 2.84 -9.13
N ARG A 394 29.67 2.74 -10.14
CA ARG A 394 30.93 2.00 -10.05
C ARG A 394 31.92 2.72 -9.14
N LEU A 395 32.66 1.96 -8.36
CA LEU A 395 33.66 2.48 -7.44
C LEU A 395 34.77 3.25 -8.16
N ASP A 396 35.19 2.80 -9.34
CA ASP A 396 36.26 3.41 -10.14
C ASP A 396 35.87 4.75 -10.80
N SER A 397 34.58 5.10 -10.81
CA SER A 397 34.10 6.40 -11.28
C SER A 397 34.46 7.55 -10.33
N GLY A 398 34.81 7.24 -9.07
CA GLY A 398 34.99 8.22 -8.00
C GLY A 398 33.69 8.83 -7.46
N GLN A 399 32.53 8.45 -8.00
CA GLN A 399 31.22 8.96 -7.60
C GLN A 399 30.41 8.00 -6.72
N ALA A 400 30.92 6.78 -6.49
CA ALA A 400 30.21 5.79 -5.67
C ALA A 400 30.13 6.24 -4.22
N THR A 401 28.93 6.19 -3.64
CA THR A 401 28.68 6.52 -2.24
C THR A 401 28.17 5.32 -1.45
N PHE A 402 28.41 5.37 -0.14
CA PHE A 402 27.81 4.47 0.84
C PHE A 402 27.54 5.29 2.12
N GLN A 403 26.29 5.29 2.57
CA GLN A 403 25.78 6.12 3.67
C GLN A 403 25.83 7.62 3.37
N ASN A 404 25.56 8.01 2.11
CA ASN A 404 25.61 9.40 1.61
C ASN A 404 27.02 10.03 1.62
N ARG A 405 28.07 9.23 1.68
CA ARG A 405 29.47 9.70 1.61
C ARG A 405 30.29 8.86 0.63
N PRO A 406 31.42 9.36 0.11
CA PRO A 406 32.26 8.60 -0.81
C PRO A 406 32.62 7.21 -0.26
N PHE A 407 32.35 6.16 -1.03
CA PHE A 407 32.56 4.79 -0.56
C PHE A 407 34.06 4.50 -0.32
N ALA A 408 34.94 5.12 -1.11
CA ALA A 408 36.39 5.02 -0.92
C ALA A 408 36.84 5.55 0.47
N GLU A 409 36.26 6.66 0.94
CA GLU A 409 36.56 7.22 2.26
C GLU A 409 36.08 6.26 3.37
N TRP A 410 34.92 5.64 3.19
CA TRP A 410 34.40 4.66 4.15
C TRP A 410 35.31 3.45 4.32
N LEU A 411 35.93 2.97 3.22
CA LEU A 411 36.92 1.90 3.26
C LEU A 411 38.21 2.35 3.97
N GLN A 412 38.70 3.54 3.63
CA GLN A 412 39.94 4.10 4.18
C GLN A 412 39.86 4.30 5.69
N GLU A 413 38.75 4.86 6.20
CA GLU A 413 38.54 5.07 7.64
C GLU A 413 38.59 3.77 8.45
N ARG A 414 38.21 2.66 7.82
CA ARG A 414 38.20 1.32 8.44
C ARG A 414 39.45 0.50 8.10
N GLY A 415 40.42 1.09 7.38
CA GLY A 415 41.64 0.42 6.96
C GLY A 415 41.41 -0.79 6.06
N MET A 416 40.35 -0.77 5.25
CA MET A 416 39.97 -1.87 4.37
C MET A 416 40.41 -1.61 2.93
N ILE A 417 40.88 -2.66 2.26
CA ILE A 417 41.07 -2.68 0.80
C ILE A 417 39.78 -3.20 0.12
N PRO A 418 39.48 -2.81 -1.13
CA PRO A 418 38.27 -3.24 -1.82
C PRO A 418 38.08 -4.77 -1.88
N GLU A 419 39.15 -5.55 -1.99
CA GLU A 419 39.10 -7.01 -2.07
C GLU A 419 38.40 -7.66 -0.87
N VAL A 420 38.42 -7.00 0.30
CA VAL A 420 37.73 -7.45 1.51
C VAL A 420 36.20 -7.42 1.37
N VAL A 421 35.67 -6.48 0.58
CA VAL A 421 34.23 -6.23 0.42
C VAL A 421 33.69 -6.92 -0.83
N TRP A 422 34.48 -6.94 -1.90
CA TRP A 422 34.06 -7.44 -3.21
C TRP A 422 34.60 -8.84 -3.54
N GLY A 423 35.57 -9.35 -2.78
CA GLY A 423 36.15 -10.66 -3.01
C GLY A 423 36.69 -10.79 -4.44
N THR A 424 36.05 -11.65 -5.22
CA THR A 424 36.43 -11.99 -6.60
C THR A 424 35.77 -11.10 -7.66
N VAL A 425 34.99 -10.08 -7.30
CA VAL A 425 34.38 -9.17 -8.28
C VAL A 425 35.48 -8.30 -8.91
N GLU A 426 35.51 -8.30 -10.24
CA GLU A 426 36.45 -7.53 -11.05
C GLU A 426 36.35 -6.03 -10.75
N PRO A 427 37.47 -5.28 -10.69
CA PRO A 427 37.48 -3.86 -10.32
C PRO A 427 36.49 -2.98 -11.08
N GLN A 428 36.31 -3.25 -12.37
CA GLN A 428 35.40 -2.54 -13.27
C GLN A 428 33.91 -2.78 -12.96
N ASP A 429 33.57 -3.83 -12.20
CA ASP A 429 32.19 -4.17 -11.90
C ASP A 429 31.82 -3.86 -10.44
N ARG A 430 32.78 -3.40 -9.62
CA ARG A 430 32.58 -3.11 -8.19
C ARG A 430 31.64 -1.92 -8.00
N CYS A 431 30.52 -2.14 -7.34
CA CYS A 431 29.56 -1.11 -6.93
C CYS A 431 28.91 -1.50 -5.59
N LEU A 432 28.09 -0.61 -5.01
CA LEU A 432 27.40 -0.92 -3.75
C LEU A 432 26.43 -2.11 -3.88
N TRP A 433 25.82 -2.31 -5.06
CA TRP A 433 24.89 -3.42 -5.33
C TRP A 433 25.52 -4.80 -5.09
N ASN A 434 26.79 -4.99 -5.45
CA ASN A 434 27.51 -6.26 -5.30
C ASN A 434 28.55 -6.26 -4.15
N ALA A 435 28.57 -5.22 -3.31
CA ALA A 435 29.41 -5.14 -2.13
C ALA A 435 28.90 -6.08 -1.02
N ARG A 436 29.71 -7.05 -0.57
CA ARG A 436 29.32 -8.00 0.49
C ARG A 436 29.45 -7.37 1.87
N LEU A 437 28.45 -6.59 2.26
CA LEU A 437 28.48 -5.77 3.47
C LEU A 437 27.71 -6.36 4.65
N PHE A 438 26.62 -7.06 4.37
CA PHE A 438 25.59 -7.36 5.37
C PHE A 438 25.79 -8.76 5.94
N VAL A 439 25.66 -8.90 7.26
CA VAL A 439 25.86 -10.19 7.95
C VAL A 439 24.50 -10.86 8.19
N PRO A 440 24.20 -12.01 7.58
CA PRO A 440 23.01 -12.79 7.89
C PRO A 440 23.10 -13.44 9.27
N GLY A 441 21.98 -13.55 9.97
CA GLY A 441 21.93 -14.20 11.28
C GLY A 441 20.52 -14.26 11.84
N ASP A 442 20.39 -14.45 13.15
CA ASP A 442 19.14 -14.13 13.85
C ASP A 442 18.88 -12.62 13.85
N PRO A 443 17.64 -12.17 14.09
CA PRO A 443 17.27 -10.76 13.98
C PRO A 443 18.10 -9.79 14.84
N ASP A 444 18.49 -10.17 16.06
CA ASP A 444 19.28 -9.32 16.95
C ASP A 444 20.75 -9.24 16.51
N THR A 445 21.34 -10.38 16.10
CA THR A 445 22.72 -10.44 15.60
C THR A 445 22.89 -9.59 14.33
N THR A 446 21.99 -9.73 13.36
CA THR A 446 22.10 -8.95 12.12
C THR A 446 21.90 -7.45 12.37
N LEU A 447 20.98 -7.06 13.27
CA LEU A 447 20.76 -5.67 13.64
C LEU A 447 21.99 -5.04 14.33
N ASN A 448 22.72 -5.82 15.13
CA ASN A 448 23.98 -5.37 15.74
C ASN A 448 25.06 -5.05 14.70
N TRP A 449 25.22 -5.90 13.69
CA TRP A 449 26.17 -5.66 12.59
C TRP A 449 25.72 -4.51 11.67
N ALA A 450 24.42 -4.35 11.44
CA ALA A 450 23.88 -3.19 10.76
C ALA A 450 24.19 -1.88 11.50
N ARG A 451 24.02 -1.86 12.83
CA ARG A 451 24.37 -0.70 13.67
C ARG A 451 25.86 -0.39 13.60
N TRP A 452 26.72 -1.41 13.59
CA TRP A 452 28.17 -1.26 13.47
C TRP A 452 28.60 -0.60 12.16
N LEU A 453 27.88 -0.83 11.05
CA LEU A 453 28.19 -0.20 9.76
C LEU A 453 28.05 1.33 9.81
N TYR A 454 27.20 1.88 10.67
CA TYR A 454 27.04 3.32 10.92
C TYR A 454 28.02 3.92 11.94
N ALA A 455 28.62 3.07 12.78
CA ALA A 455 29.48 3.52 13.87
C ALA A 455 30.97 3.46 13.50
N PRO A 456 31.82 4.34 14.04
CA PRO A 456 33.27 4.15 14.00
C PRO A 456 33.65 2.76 14.54
N ALA A 457 34.64 2.10 13.93
CA ALA A 457 35.04 0.75 14.31
C ALA A 457 36.54 0.65 14.60
N SER A 458 36.87 -0.14 15.61
CA SER A 458 38.23 -0.57 15.89
C SER A 458 38.72 -1.58 14.85
N ARG A 459 40.05 -1.74 14.74
CA ARG A 459 40.67 -2.75 13.87
C ARG A 459 40.26 -4.19 14.24
N GLU A 460 40.00 -4.45 15.52
CA GLU A 460 39.54 -5.76 16.00
C GLU A 460 38.13 -6.07 15.50
N GLU A 461 37.21 -5.12 15.59
CA GLU A 461 35.84 -5.28 15.09
C GLU A 461 35.80 -5.44 13.57
N VAL A 462 36.63 -4.69 12.85
CA VAL A 462 36.81 -4.87 11.40
C VAL A 462 37.29 -6.29 11.10
N SER A 463 38.30 -6.79 11.81
CA SER A 463 38.81 -8.15 11.62
C SER A 463 37.75 -9.22 11.91
N ARG A 464 36.95 -9.04 12.96
CA ARG A 464 35.82 -9.92 13.28
C ARG A 464 34.77 -9.92 12.19
N TRP A 465 34.38 -8.75 11.69
CA TRP A 465 33.42 -8.61 10.61
C TRP A 465 33.90 -9.26 9.31
N GLN A 466 35.19 -9.13 8.98
CA GLN A 466 35.79 -9.74 7.78
C GLN A 466 35.72 -11.27 7.79
N ALA A 467 35.81 -11.88 8.98
CA ALA A 467 35.76 -13.33 9.16
C ALA A 467 34.35 -13.92 9.07
N LEU A 468 33.30 -13.08 9.04
CA LEU A 468 31.92 -13.52 8.95
C LEU A 468 31.48 -13.74 7.50
N ASP A 469 30.51 -14.65 7.34
CA ASP A 469 29.74 -14.74 6.10
C ASP A 469 28.94 -13.44 5.91
N ARG A 470 29.06 -12.88 4.72
CA ARG A 470 28.50 -11.57 4.35
C ARG A 470 27.85 -11.67 2.99
N VAL A 471 26.75 -10.97 2.81
CA VAL A 471 25.98 -10.92 1.57
C VAL A 471 25.89 -9.49 1.04
N SER A 472 25.77 -9.36 -0.28
CA SER A 472 25.50 -8.08 -0.97
C SER A 472 24.00 -7.82 -1.16
N PHE A 473 23.63 -6.62 -1.64
CA PHE A 473 22.25 -6.36 -2.07
C PHE A 473 21.82 -7.34 -3.17
N GLU A 474 22.69 -7.63 -4.12
CA GLU A 474 22.42 -8.58 -5.20
C GLU A 474 22.15 -9.99 -4.67
N GLU A 475 22.96 -10.45 -3.72
CA GLU A 475 22.78 -11.76 -3.09
C GLU A 475 21.51 -11.80 -2.24
N CYS A 476 21.21 -10.73 -1.50
CA CYS A 476 19.95 -10.59 -0.77
C CYS A 476 18.76 -10.65 -1.72
N PHE A 477 18.80 -9.92 -2.84
CA PHE A 477 17.75 -9.91 -3.85
C PHE A 477 17.48 -11.32 -4.39
N ARG A 478 18.54 -12.09 -4.67
CA ARG A 478 18.44 -13.46 -5.20
C ARG A 478 17.99 -14.48 -4.16
N GLN A 479 18.40 -14.30 -2.90
CA GLN A 479 18.19 -15.25 -1.81
C GLN A 479 16.99 -14.91 -0.92
N ALA A 480 16.31 -13.79 -1.16
CA ALA A 480 15.17 -13.37 -0.36
C ALA A 480 14.08 -14.44 -0.29
N ASP A 481 13.59 -14.65 0.92
CA ASP A 481 12.44 -15.49 1.18
C ASP A 481 11.15 -14.66 1.06
N GLN A 482 10.63 -14.58 -0.16
CA GLN A 482 9.44 -13.78 -0.46
C GLN A 482 8.20 -14.27 0.27
N GLU A 483 8.09 -15.59 0.51
CA GLU A 483 6.96 -16.19 1.23
C GLU A 483 7.01 -15.80 2.72
N ALA A 484 8.19 -15.92 3.35
CA ALA A 484 8.38 -15.44 4.72
C ALA A 484 8.20 -13.91 4.85
N MET A 485 8.65 -13.13 3.85
CA MET A 485 8.39 -11.69 3.80
C MET A 485 6.89 -11.37 3.75
N TYR A 486 6.16 -12.04 2.86
CA TYR A 486 4.71 -11.84 2.71
C TYR A 486 3.98 -12.20 3.99
N ALA A 487 4.28 -13.36 4.58
CA ALA A 487 3.70 -13.81 5.84
C ALA A 487 3.96 -12.82 6.97
N PHE A 488 5.20 -12.32 7.10
CA PHE A 488 5.55 -11.32 8.11
C PHE A 488 4.80 -9.99 7.92
N ARG A 489 4.70 -9.50 6.68
CA ARG A 489 3.94 -8.27 6.37
C ARG A 489 2.44 -8.46 6.59
N ALA A 490 1.87 -9.59 6.19
CA ALA A 490 0.47 -9.93 6.41
C ALA A 490 0.15 -10.00 7.90
N GLN A 491 1.02 -10.63 8.69
CA GLN A 491 0.89 -10.66 10.14
C GLN A 491 0.88 -9.23 10.74
N LEU A 492 1.83 -8.38 10.36
CA LEU A 492 1.87 -7.00 10.88
C LEU A 492 0.68 -6.15 10.43
N ARG A 493 0.21 -6.32 9.18
CA ARG A 493 -1.02 -5.68 8.70
C ARG A 493 -2.24 -6.13 9.48
N ALA A 494 -2.39 -7.43 9.68
CA ALA A 494 -3.48 -8.03 10.46
C ALA A 494 -3.51 -7.45 11.87
N GLU A 495 -2.34 -7.45 12.51
CA GLU A 495 -2.11 -6.92 13.84
C GLU A 495 -2.50 -5.44 13.94
N SER A 496 -2.05 -4.59 13.00
CA SER A 496 -2.40 -3.16 12.95
C SER A 496 -3.89 -2.95 12.68
N LEU A 497 -4.44 -3.63 11.68
CA LEU A 497 -5.86 -3.54 11.32
C LEU A 497 -6.76 -3.96 12.49
N ALA A 498 -6.36 -4.97 13.25
CA ALA A 498 -7.06 -5.42 14.42
C ALA A 498 -7.12 -4.36 15.52
N GLU A 499 -6.02 -3.64 15.75
CA GLU A 499 -5.99 -2.51 16.69
C GLU A 499 -6.87 -1.35 16.23
N ASP A 500 -6.83 -1.03 14.93
CA ASP A 500 -7.65 0.03 14.35
C ASP A 500 -9.13 -0.30 14.45
N LEU A 501 -9.52 -1.53 14.10
CA LEU A 501 -10.89 -2.04 14.23
C LEU A 501 -11.38 -2.02 15.68
N VAL A 502 -10.51 -2.40 16.62
CA VAL A 502 -10.81 -2.32 18.05
C VAL A 502 -11.07 -0.87 18.47
N GLU A 503 -10.16 0.06 18.14
CA GLU A 503 -10.33 1.47 18.51
C GLU A 503 -11.58 2.08 17.86
N LEU A 504 -11.88 1.69 16.63
CA LEU A 504 -13.03 2.19 15.90
C LEU A 504 -14.34 1.58 16.36
N SER A 505 -14.37 0.30 16.75
CA SER A 505 -15.58 -0.30 17.35
C SER A 505 -15.99 0.38 18.66
N ALA A 506 -15.05 1.07 19.32
CA ALA A 506 -15.33 1.92 20.46
C ALA A 506 -15.94 3.29 20.10
N LYS A 507 -15.94 3.68 18.81
CA LYS A 507 -16.39 4.98 18.29
C LYS A 507 -17.58 4.79 17.33
N GLU A 508 -18.66 5.54 17.50
CA GLU A 508 -19.96 5.21 16.89
C GLU A 508 -20.10 5.42 15.37
N ASP A 509 -19.27 6.24 14.74
CA ASP A 509 -19.61 6.82 13.42
C ASP A 509 -19.17 5.99 12.19
N LEU A 510 -18.52 4.84 12.35
CA LEU A 510 -17.94 4.11 11.21
C LEU A 510 -18.36 2.64 11.18
N SER A 511 -18.87 2.21 10.01
CA SER A 511 -19.17 0.81 9.73
C SER A 511 -17.86 0.00 9.63
N PRO A 512 -17.73 -1.11 10.38
CA PRO A 512 -16.55 -1.97 10.32
C PRO A 512 -16.43 -2.69 8.97
N HIS A 513 -17.51 -2.77 8.17
CA HIS A 513 -17.49 -3.46 6.87
C HIS A 513 -16.46 -2.91 5.90
N ALA A 514 -16.17 -1.60 5.95
CA ALA A 514 -15.12 -1.03 5.12
C ALA A 514 -13.78 -1.74 5.39
N PHE A 515 -13.43 -1.97 6.64
CA PHE A 515 -12.19 -2.60 7.06
C PHE A 515 -12.06 -4.06 6.63
N PHE A 516 -13.20 -4.76 6.48
CA PHE A 516 -13.19 -6.15 6.00
C PHE A 516 -12.67 -6.26 4.57
N TYR A 517 -12.76 -5.20 3.76
CA TYR A 517 -12.13 -5.19 2.44
C TYR A 517 -10.60 -5.26 2.50
N GLY A 518 -10.01 -4.85 3.62
CA GLY A 518 -8.58 -4.98 3.87
C GLY A 518 -8.12 -6.35 4.36
N LEU A 519 -9.06 -7.26 4.66
CA LEU A 519 -8.76 -8.63 5.03
C LEU A 519 -8.72 -9.50 3.78
N GLY A 520 -7.57 -10.12 3.53
CA GLY A 520 -7.29 -10.92 2.35
C GLY A 520 -6.90 -12.36 2.64
N THR A 521 -6.64 -12.72 3.91
CA THR A 521 -6.14 -14.04 4.30
C THR A 521 -6.81 -14.58 5.56
N VAL A 522 -6.77 -15.91 5.75
CA VAL A 522 -7.23 -16.59 6.97
C VAL A 522 -6.50 -16.08 8.21
N ALA A 523 -5.18 -15.89 8.11
CA ALA A 523 -4.35 -15.41 9.21
C ALA A 523 -4.78 -14.00 9.66
N GLU A 524 -5.10 -13.12 8.70
CA GLU A 524 -5.60 -11.78 9.00
C GLU A 524 -6.95 -11.83 9.75
N ILE A 525 -7.87 -12.72 9.36
CA ILE A 525 -9.18 -12.90 10.02
C ILE A 525 -9.01 -13.45 11.45
N ALA A 526 -8.12 -14.43 11.63
CA ALA A 526 -7.85 -15.01 12.94
C ALA A 526 -7.23 -13.98 13.90
N GLU A 527 -6.29 -13.17 13.44
CA GLU A 527 -5.65 -12.13 14.25
C GLU A 527 -6.65 -11.04 14.69
N VAL A 528 -7.50 -10.56 13.77
CA VAL A 528 -8.58 -9.62 14.13
C VAL A 528 -9.51 -10.25 15.16
N THR A 529 -9.90 -11.51 14.96
CA THR A 529 -10.75 -12.24 15.90
C THR A 529 -10.11 -12.30 17.29
N ALA A 530 -8.83 -12.71 17.38
CA ALA A 530 -8.08 -12.79 18.63
C ALA A 530 -7.96 -11.42 19.33
N ALA A 531 -7.74 -10.34 18.58
CA ALA A 531 -7.62 -8.99 19.11
C ALA A 531 -8.91 -8.47 19.76
N PHE A 532 -10.07 -8.79 19.20
CA PHE A 532 -11.35 -8.47 19.84
C PHE A 532 -11.58 -9.34 21.08
N LEU A 533 -11.43 -10.66 20.94
CA LEU A 533 -11.68 -11.61 22.03
C LEU A 533 -10.85 -11.30 23.28
N SER A 534 -9.55 -11.01 23.11
CA SER A 534 -8.64 -10.66 24.21
C SER A 534 -9.00 -9.37 24.95
N ARG A 535 -9.88 -8.52 24.40
CA ARG A 535 -10.27 -7.23 24.99
C ARG A 535 -11.71 -7.20 25.50
N LEU A 536 -12.53 -8.21 25.19
CA LEU A 536 -13.96 -8.24 25.51
C LEU A 536 -14.26 -7.95 26.99
N GLU A 537 -13.47 -8.51 27.91
CA GLU A 537 -13.66 -8.34 29.35
C GLU A 537 -13.43 -6.91 29.85
N TYR A 538 -12.64 -6.11 29.12
CA TYR A 538 -12.31 -4.73 29.47
C TYR A 538 -13.31 -3.72 28.90
N TYR A 539 -14.19 -4.15 27.98
CA TYR A 539 -15.16 -3.26 27.36
C TYR A 539 -16.36 -2.97 28.26
N PRO A 540 -16.81 -1.70 28.34
CA PRO A 540 -18.15 -1.37 28.83
C PRO A 540 -19.24 -2.13 28.05
N PRO A 541 -20.44 -2.35 28.64
CA PRO A 541 -21.47 -3.19 28.02
C PRO A 541 -21.84 -2.84 26.57
N PHE A 542 -22.02 -1.56 26.23
CA PHE A 542 -22.34 -1.16 24.85
C PHE A 542 -21.18 -1.40 23.87
N GLN A 543 -19.94 -1.19 24.30
CA GLN A 543 -18.76 -1.50 23.49
C GLN A 543 -18.58 -3.01 23.31
N ARG A 544 -18.86 -3.80 24.35
CA ARG A 544 -18.83 -5.27 24.27
C ARG A 544 -19.90 -5.80 23.31
N ALA A 545 -21.12 -5.25 23.35
CA ALA A 545 -22.16 -5.56 22.38
C ALA A 545 -21.72 -5.23 20.94
N ARG A 546 -21.12 -4.04 20.71
CA ARG A 546 -20.55 -3.68 19.41
C ARG A 546 -19.44 -4.63 18.96
N ALA A 547 -18.54 -5.02 19.86
CA ALA A 547 -17.47 -5.96 19.58
C ALA A 547 -18.00 -7.34 19.12
N TYR A 548 -19.03 -7.87 19.81
CA TYR A 548 -19.69 -9.10 19.38
C TYR A 548 -20.36 -8.95 18.02
N GLN A 549 -21.02 -7.82 17.75
CA GLN A 549 -21.61 -7.55 16.44
C GLN A 549 -20.54 -7.51 15.33
N VAL A 550 -19.43 -6.81 15.56
CA VAL A 550 -18.32 -6.74 14.58
C VAL A 550 -17.75 -8.13 14.30
N LEU A 551 -17.55 -8.95 15.33
CA LEU A 551 -17.10 -10.34 15.17
C LEU A 551 -18.12 -11.21 14.42
N SER A 552 -19.41 -11.03 14.70
CA SER A 552 -20.49 -11.70 13.96
C SER A 552 -20.44 -11.34 12.47
N ASP A 553 -20.35 -10.05 12.17
CA ASP A 553 -20.30 -9.56 10.79
C ASP A 553 -19.04 -10.02 10.07
N LEU A 554 -17.89 -10.04 10.76
CA LEU A 554 -16.62 -10.51 10.23
C LEU A 554 -16.68 -12.00 9.85
N ILE A 555 -17.15 -12.85 10.75
CA ILE A 555 -17.19 -14.30 10.54
C ILE A 555 -18.31 -14.67 9.55
N GLY A 556 -19.41 -13.92 9.58
CA GLY A 556 -20.55 -14.09 8.68
C GLY A 556 -20.33 -13.55 7.26
N ASP A 557 -19.26 -12.79 7.02
CA ASP A 557 -19.02 -12.15 5.72
C ASP A 557 -18.74 -13.18 4.61
N GLY A 558 -19.62 -13.23 3.62
CA GLY A 558 -19.51 -14.20 2.53
C GLY A 558 -18.28 -14.02 1.64
N ARG A 559 -17.71 -12.81 1.52
CA ARG A 559 -16.44 -12.60 0.80
C ARG A 559 -15.30 -13.25 1.57
N LEU A 560 -15.24 -13.03 2.87
CA LEU A 560 -14.21 -13.60 3.73
C LEU A 560 -14.32 -15.13 3.79
N GLN A 561 -15.54 -15.67 3.84
CA GLN A 561 -15.75 -17.13 3.75
C GLN A 561 -15.24 -17.74 2.44
N ARG A 562 -15.36 -17.03 1.31
CA ARG A 562 -14.75 -17.47 0.03
C ARG A 562 -13.23 -17.43 0.06
N ILE A 563 -12.64 -16.42 0.71
CA ILE A 563 -11.20 -16.33 0.91
C ILE A 563 -10.72 -17.53 1.74
N CYS A 564 -11.37 -17.78 2.88
CA CYS A 564 -11.08 -18.92 3.73
C CYS A 564 -11.14 -20.25 2.96
N ALA A 565 -12.23 -20.49 2.23
CA ALA A 565 -12.39 -21.71 1.44
C ALA A 565 -11.30 -21.87 0.37
N ALA A 566 -10.89 -20.77 -0.27
CA ALA A 566 -9.84 -20.78 -1.27
C ALA A 566 -8.45 -21.09 -0.69
N GLU A 567 -8.15 -20.59 0.51
CA GLU A 567 -6.85 -20.80 1.17
C GLU A 567 -6.74 -22.16 1.88
N THR A 568 -7.79 -22.59 2.58
CA THR A 568 -7.76 -23.84 3.37
C THR A 568 -8.19 -25.06 2.57
N GLY A 569 -8.91 -24.86 1.46
CA GLY A 569 -9.56 -25.93 0.71
C GLY A 569 -10.82 -26.49 1.40
N GLN A 570 -11.26 -25.90 2.52
CA GLN A 570 -12.52 -26.24 3.17
C GLN A 570 -13.72 -25.72 2.35
N PRO A 571 -14.90 -26.34 2.42
CA PRO A 571 -16.14 -25.82 1.85
C PRO A 571 -16.48 -24.39 2.31
N GLU A 572 -17.04 -23.57 1.41
CA GLU A 572 -17.55 -22.23 1.76
C GLU A 572 -18.61 -22.33 2.87
N GLY A 573 -18.43 -21.54 3.93
CA GLY A 573 -19.31 -21.52 5.10
C GLY A 573 -18.86 -22.41 6.27
N GLU A 574 -17.84 -23.27 6.10
CA GLU A 574 -17.18 -23.92 7.23
C GLU A 574 -16.41 -22.90 8.08
N LEU A 575 -16.39 -23.14 9.39
CA LEU A 575 -15.62 -22.33 10.32
C LEU A 575 -14.15 -22.77 10.24
N VAL A 576 -13.26 -21.84 9.92
CA VAL A 576 -11.83 -22.13 9.84
C VAL A 576 -11.29 -22.54 11.20
N ASP A 577 -10.45 -23.58 11.23
CA ASP A 577 -9.93 -24.20 12.46
C ASP A 577 -9.32 -23.17 13.43
N ASP A 578 -8.48 -22.24 12.95
CA ASP A 578 -7.86 -21.20 13.80
C ASP A 578 -8.90 -20.31 14.49
N VAL A 579 -9.95 -19.90 13.76
CA VAL A 579 -11.06 -19.09 14.30
C VAL A 579 -11.90 -19.94 15.25
N GLY A 580 -12.17 -21.21 14.90
CA GLY A 580 -12.91 -22.15 15.72
C GLY A 580 -12.25 -22.44 17.06
N GLU A 581 -10.94 -22.66 17.08
CA GLU A 581 -10.16 -22.87 18.31
C GLU A 581 -10.13 -21.61 19.19
N LEU A 582 -10.01 -20.42 18.59
CA LEU A 582 -10.13 -19.15 19.32
C LEU A 582 -11.51 -19.02 20.00
N LEU A 583 -12.60 -19.23 19.26
CA LEU A 583 -13.95 -19.15 19.82
C LEU A 583 -14.18 -20.22 20.90
N TYR A 584 -13.67 -21.44 20.69
CA TYR A 584 -13.76 -22.51 21.69
C TYR A 584 -12.98 -22.16 22.97
N HIS A 585 -11.79 -21.56 22.83
CA HIS A 585 -10.98 -21.15 23.98
C HIS A 585 -11.71 -20.11 24.86
N PHE A 586 -12.34 -19.12 24.24
CA PHE A 586 -13.00 -18.03 24.95
C PHE A 586 -14.40 -18.37 25.46
N PHE A 587 -15.21 -19.11 24.70
CA PHE A 587 -16.60 -19.39 25.04
C PHE A 587 -16.86 -20.82 25.53
N HIS A 588 -15.84 -21.69 25.50
CA HIS A 588 -15.95 -23.12 25.81
C HIS A 588 -17.07 -23.83 25.02
N ARG A 589 -17.35 -23.35 23.82
CA ARG A 589 -18.41 -23.84 22.93
C ARG A 589 -17.84 -24.20 21.57
N ARG A 590 -18.08 -25.43 21.13
CA ARG A 590 -17.75 -25.84 19.75
C ARG A 590 -18.82 -25.34 18.80
N LEU A 591 -18.38 -24.63 17.77
CA LEU A 591 -19.19 -24.09 16.69
C LEU A 591 -18.70 -24.74 15.40
N HIS A 592 -19.62 -25.18 14.54
CA HIS A 592 -19.28 -26.04 13.40
C HIS A 592 -19.30 -25.32 12.06
N SER A 593 -19.91 -24.14 11.98
CA SER A 593 -19.98 -23.35 10.75
C SER A 593 -19.80 -21.87 11.06
N ALA A 594 -19.37 -21.11 10.04
CA ALA A 594 -19.26 -19.67 10.12
C ALA A 594 -20.63 -19.02 10.40
N PHE A 595 -21.70 -19.56 9.82
CA PHE A 595 -23.07 -19.10 10.08
C PHE A 595 -23.51 -19.34 11.53
N GLU A 596 -23.22 -20.51 12.09
CA GLU A 596 -23.52 -20.80 13.50
C GLU A 596 -22.73 -19.89 14.44
N ALA A 597 -21.45 -19.66 14.14
CA ALA A 597 -20.61 -18.77 14.93
C ALA A 597 -21.08 -17.32 14.88
N ALA A 598 -21.42 -16.81 13.70
CA ALA A 598 -21.96 -15.46 13.53
C ALA A 598 -23.28 -15.30 14.33
N ALA A 599 -24.23 -16.21 14.16
CA ALA A 599 -25.49 -16.17 14.90
C ALA A 599 -25.29 -16.26 16.43
N PHE A 600 -24.31 -17.04 16.90
CA PHE A 600 -23.97 -17.11 18.32
C PHE A 600 -23.46 -15.76 18.85
N LEU A 601 -22.54 -15.11 18.12
CA LEU A 601 -21.98 -13.81 18.50
C LEU A 601 -23.04 -12.69 18.43
N GLU A 602 -23.91 -12.70 17.41
CA GLU A 602 -25.04 -11.77 17.31
C GLU A 602 -25.97 -11.88 18.54
N ASN A 603 -26.29 -13.11 18.97
CA ASN A 603 -27.10 -13.30 20.18
C ASN A 603 -26.42 -12.75 21.43
N LEU A 604 -25.09 -12.94 21.59
CA LEU A 604 -24.33 -12.33 22.68
C LEU A 604 -24.37 -10.79 22.63
N ALA A 605 -24.32 -10.21 21.43
CA ALA A 605 -24.45 -8.76 21.25
C ALA A 605 -25.81 -8.25 21.77
N PHE A 606 -26.91 -8.92 21.40
CA PHE A 606 -28.26 -8.59 21.87
C PHE A 606 -28.46 -8.81 23.37
N GLU A 607 -27.88 -9.86 23.94
CA GLU A 607 -27.92 -10.14 25.38
C GLU A 607 -27.22 -9.03 26.18
N GLU A 608 -26.02 -8.63 25.77
CA GLU A 608 -25.28 -7.53 26.40
C GLU A 608 -26.01 -6.18 26.29
N LEU A 609 -26.52 -5.87 25.10
CA LEU A 609 -27.30 -4.65 24.87
C LEU A 609 -28.57 -4.63 25.75
N GLY A 610 -29.30 -5.75 25.79
CA GLY A 610 -30.51 -5.90 26.60
C GLY A 610 -30.21 -5.77 28.10
N ALA A 611 -29.15 -6.41 28.59
CA ALA A 611 -28.72 -6.31 29.98
C ALA A 611 -28.30 -4.88 30.35
N ALA A 612 -27.57 -4.20 29.47
CA ALA A 612 -27.15 -2.81 29.66
C ALA A 612 -28.37 -1.87 29.77
N ILE A 613 -29.32 -1.97 28.84
CA ILE A 613 -30.56 -1.17 28.86
C ILE A 613 -31.38 -1.48 30.13
N ALA A 614 -31.53 -2.75 30.48
CA ALA A 614 -32.29 -3.17 31.65
C ALA A 614 -31.68 -2.64 32.96
N SER A 615 -30.35 -2.58 33.06
CA SER A 615 -29.65 -2.05 34.25
C SER A 615 -29.90 -0.57 34.52
N GLY A 616 -30.26 0.21 33.48
CA GLY A 616 -30.61 1.62 33.60
C GLY A 616 -32.06 1.90 33.99
N LEU A 617 -32.92 0.86 34.03
CA LEU A 617 -34.31 1.03 34.45
C LEU A 617 -34.39 1.19 35.97
N PRO A 618 -35.16 2.15 36.49
CA PRO A 618 -35.38 2.26 37.93
C PRO A 618 -36.01 0.98 38.47
N ASP A 619 -35.65 0.59 39.69
CA ASP A 619 -36.34 -0.47 40.41
C ASP A 619 -37.85 -0.22 40.35
N SER A 620 -38.61 -1.23 39.96
CA SER A 620 -40.07 -1.14 39.90
C SER A 620 -40.57 -0.52 41.21
N PRO A 621 -41.29 0.63 41.17
CA PRO A 621 -41.70 1.29 42.38
C PRO A 621 -42.48 0.30 43.24
N GLY A 622 -41.90 -0.03 44.40
CA GLY A 622 -42.43 -1.01 45.32
C GLY A 622 -43.85 -0.64 45.71
N GLY A 623 -44.80 -1.50 45.31
CA GLY A 623 -46.19 -1.44 45.76
C GLY A 623 -47.19 -1.46 44.61
N LYS A 624 -47.64 -2.65 44.22
CA LYS A 624 -48.91 -2.82 43.49
C LYS A 624 -50.05 -2.33 44.39
N ARG A 625 -50.41 -1.05 44.31
CA ARG A 625 -51.69 -0.58 44.85
C ARG A 625 -52.77 -1.03 43.88
N ARG A 626 -53.61 -2.01 44.26
CA ARG A 626 -54.87 -2.27 43.54
C ARG A 626 -55.76 -1.04 43.74
N VAL A 627 -55.78 -0.14 42.75
CA VAL A 627 -56.63 1.07 42.77
C VAL A 627 -58.03 0.79 42.21
N LEU A 628 -58.20 -0.31 41.47
CA LEU A 628 -59.41 -0.58 40.69
C LEU A 628 -60.13 -1.86 41.15
N ALA A 629 -61.46 -1.83 41.15
CA ALA A 629 -62.32 -2.94 41.57
C ALA A 629 -62.46 -4.02 40.48
N PRO A 630 -62.82 -5.27 40.82
CA PRO A 630 -63.20 -6.30 39.84
C PRO A 630 -64.32 -5.80 38.92
N GLY A 631 -64.22 -6.09 37.62
CA GLY A 631 -65.13 -5.58 36.59
C GLY A 631 -64.85 -4.14 36.15
N ALA A 632 -63.87 -3.44 36.75
CA ALA A 632 -63.48 -2.11 36.29
C ALA A 632 -62.82 -2.18 34.91
N ARG A 633 -63.22 -1.27 34.03
CA ARG A 633 -62.64 -1.07 32.70
C ARG A 633 -61.90 0.26 32.66
N ALA A 634 -60.70 0.26 32.11
CA ALA A 634 -59.94 1.45 31.80
C ALA A 634 -59.65 1.50 30.31
N MET A 635 -59.86 2.65 29.70
CA MET A 635 -59.48 2.92 28.32
C MET A 635 -58.58 4.15 28.30
N VAL A 636 -57.44 4.04 27.64
CA VAL A 636 -56.49 5.14 27.43
C VAL A 636 -56.38 5.36 25.93
N CYS A 637 -56.50 6.62 25.51
CA CYS A 637 -56.36 7.03 24.12
C CYS A 637 -55.21 8.05 23.99
N ALA A 638 -54.32 7.86 23.02
CA ALA A 638 -53.17 8.72 22.76
C ALA A 638 -53.12 9.17 21.28
N PRO A 639 -52.61 10.39 21.00
CA PRO A 639 -52.29 10.86 19.64
C PRO A 639 -51.11 10.07 19.05
N VAL A 640 -50.91 10.16 17.73
CA VAL A 640 -49.74 9.57 17.05
C VAL A 640 -48.56 10.53 17.14
N ARG A 641 -47.35 10.00 17.31
CA ARG A 641 -46.09 10.77 17.26
C ARG A 641 -45.60 10.84 15.80
N LEU A 642 -45.33 12.06 15.32
CA LEU A 642 -44.62 12.31 14.06
C LEU A 642 -43.26 12.95 14.37
N ASP A 643 -42.20 12.37 13.81
CA ASP A 643 -40.84 12.89 13.95
C ASP A 643 -40.46 13.70 12.71
N PHE A 644 -40.14 14.98 12.89
CA PHE A 644 -39.71 15.86 11.80
C PHE A 644 -38.19 15.81 11.58
N ALA A 645 -37.42 15.68 12.66
CA ALA A 645 -35.97 15.59 12.63
C ALA A 645 -35.43 14.90 13.88
N GLY A 646 -34.27 14.23 13.74
CA GLY A 646 -33.53 13.67 14.88
C GLY A 646 -33.98 12.28 15.35
N GLY A 647 -34.89 11.60 14.64
CA GLY A 647 -35.42 10.29 15.08
C GLY A 647 -34.36 9.23 15.34
N TRP A 648 -33.27 9.20 14.55
CA TRP A 648 -32.16 8.28 14.77
C TRP A 648 -31.38 8.54 16.07
N SER A 649 -31.38 9.79 16.56
CA SER A 649 -30.72 10.16 17.82
C SER A 649 -31.45 9.68 19.08
N ASP A 650 -32.70 9.22 18.97
CA ASP A 650 -33.55 8.72 20.07
C ASP A 650 -33.45 7.20 20.26
N THR A 651 -32.71 6.52 19.39
CA THR A 651 -32.65 5.05 19.38
C THR A 651 -31.48 4.56 20.24
N PRO A 652 -31.70 3.66 21.23
CA PRO A 652 -30.59 3.01 21.94
C PRO A 652 -29.72 2.15 21.00
N PRO A 653 -28.40 2.04 21.23
CA PRO A 653 -27.66 2.61 22.36
C PRO A 653 -27.26 4.09 22.20
N PHE A 654 -27.36 4.67 20.99
CA PHE A 654 -26.92 6.04 20.67
C PHE A 654 -27.45 7.08 21.68
N CYS A 655 -28.76 7.07 21.94
CA CYS A 655 -29.37 8.03 22.86
C CYS A 655 -28.91 7.87 24.32
N LEU A 656 -28.44 6.69 24.72
CA LEU A 656 -27.93 6.41 26.07
C LEU A 656 -26.46 6.84 26.23
N GLU A 657 -25.68 6.81 25.16
CA GLU A 657 -24.27 7.20 25.17
C GLU A 657 -24.07 8.71 24.93
N HIS A 658 -24.87 9.31 24.03
CA HIS A 658 -24.70 10.70 23.58
C HIS A 658 -25.86 11.64 23.94
N GLY A 659 -26.96 11.09 24.43
CA GLY A 659 -28.24 11.80 24.50
C GLY A 659 -28.95 11.80 23.14
N GLY A 660 -30.27 12.02 23.17
CA GLY A 660 -31.10 12.14 21.98
C GLY A 660 -31.82 13.48 21.94
N THR A 661 -32.03 14.05 20.75
CA THR A 661 -32.88 15.23 20.58
C THR A 661 -33.71 15.07 19.32
N VAL A 662 -35.03 14.92 19.53
CA VAL A 662 -35.99 14.78 18.43
C VAL A 662 -36.90 16.01 18.41
N LEU A 663 -37.03 16.61 17.23
CA LEU A 663 -38.12 17.53 16.95
C LEU A 663 -39.33 16.70 16.49
N ASN A 664 -40.34 16.60 17.34
CA ASN A 664 -41.54 15.82 17.07
C ASN A 664 -42.83 16.63 17.34
N ALA A 665 -43.96 16.10 16.87
CA ALA A 665 -45.29 16.56 17.24
C ALA A 665 -46.23 15.39 17.53
N ALA A 666 -47.18 15.64 18.43
CA ALA A 666 -48.33 14.78 18.64
C ALA A 666 -49.46 15.21 17.70
N ILE A 667 -49.96 14.28 16.88
CA ILE A 667 -50.96 14.56 15.85
C ILE A 667 -52.23 13.75 16.10
N LEU A 668 -53.37 14.41 15.95
CA LEU A 668 -54.68 13.77 15.90
C LEU A 668 -54.98 13.40 14.44
N LEU A 669 -55.46 12.18 14.21
CA LEU A 669 -55.91 11.77 12.89
C LEU A 669 -57.42 12.03 12.82
N ASP A 670 -57.84 12.90 11.89
CA ASP A 670 -59.24 13.33 11.73
C ASP A 670 -59.87 13.90 13.02
N GLY A 671 -59.06 14.55 13.87
CA GLY A 671 -59.49 15.08 15.17
C GLY A 671 -59.53 14.06 16.30
N GLU A 672 -59.18 12.79 16.03
CA GLU A 672 -59.24 11.69 16.98
C GLU A 672 -57.86 11.24 17.49
N ARG A 673 -57.86 10.55 18.64
CA ARG A 673 -56.68 9.90 19.24
C ARG A 673 -56.70 8.40 18.93
N PRO A 674 -56.01 7.93 17.88
CA PRO A 674 -56.23 6.60 17.33
C PRO A 674 -55.53 5.48 18.11
N ILE A 675 -54.52 5.79 18.94
CA ILE A 675 -53.82 4.77 19.73
C ILE A 675 -54.66 4.48 20.97
N VAL A 676 -55.29 3.32 21.02
CA VAL A 676 -56.21 2.94 22.10
C VAL A 676 -55.73 1.68 22.81
N ALA A 677 -55.58 1.76 24.14
CA ALA A 677 -55.36 0.61 25.02
C ALA A 677 -56.55 0.43 25.95
N ARG A 678 -57.04 -0.81 26.09
CA ARG A 678 -58.16 -1.17 26.96
C ARG A 678 -57.74 -2.28 27.90
N GLY A 679 -58.02 -2.10 29.19
CA GLY A 679 -57.83 -3.11 30.22
C GLY A 679 -59.11 -3.31 31.02
N GLU A 680 -59.41 -4.55 31.36
CA GLU A 680 -60.52 -4.94 32.24
C GLU A 680 -59.98 -5.82 33.36
N ILE A 681 -60.38 -5.52 34.59
CA ILE A 681 -60.10 -6.42 35.72
C ILE A 681 -61.11 -7.55 35.65
N LEU A 682 -60.66 -8.72 35.23
CA LEU A 682 -61.44 -9.94 35.28
C LEU A 682 -61.75 -10.29 36.74
N SER A 683 -62.98 -10.77 36.97
CA SER A 683 -63.53 -11.10 38.29
C SER A 683 -62.72 -12.12 39.06
#